data_AF-A0A3B3UJD4-F1
#
_entry.id   AF-A0A3B3UJD4-F1
#
_cell.length_a   1.000
_cell.length_b   1.000
_cell.length_c   1.000
_cell.angle_alpha   90.00
_cell.angle_beta   90.00
_cell.angle_gamma   90.00
#
_symmetry.space_group_name_H-M   'P 1'
#
loop_
_entity.id
_entity.type
_entity.pdbx_description
1 polymer ?
#
loop_
_entity_poly.entity_id
_entity_poly.type
_entity_poly.pdbx_seq_one_letter_code
_entity_poly.pdbx_strand_id
1 'polypeptide(L)'
;MSDQSGRYPYLWGVSQQGQVWFREGIQPRVPEGTSWEEVEVPREVAQLSAGPGDLLWALLWDGNLLVRTGLSLDSPTGISWLEVESPSKEVEALHVAVGVSVVWVVTKDFKVWFRRGVNSHNPCGSGWISIGGEMMMVDVGLNGQVWAVGEDRGLYFRMGVTQAEPSGNGWIPVSAQWGINKELIPPRDECEFSGHLTETSQGSAPSGTDSDSELGPTNLEHSATPVLEAAAPSIVPLGGGDPSAPPQEVKQPSSASQQDAPKAFIPASDSFINSLVSDRDRTSTTQPSITEMPQEDGVELPPAPVLPTLPATGHDVPFMNVDLEGAGAARSAQAAGRSLSDVLGTLENSQGIGEEDGPVWAWVSGGGCDVDASSRISWLSSTGPLSSSLSLTPVQSAAWSEQPQKPQHQEITRKPLERSNSVWVRKGALRWWRDWKPQRWVDVGVALEQSTKSDGRKDSIFFVYYTQYDEKKYLQVFINEVTALVPVLQDCHYTFAVYTAERTKQRWPLILAAPSGKEMNDWLDLLSDCCCEWRGIAGAPTKQALWSTTSKGDIMVHEPPLSLEAAAHPVACDLMFWRQIPGHLRCIESNSLGLVWGIGWDGTAWVYSGSFGRQPSSVNPEIHLQTDVRSVHVYENQRWNPMTGYTDKGLPTDRPMWSDESGLKECTKGSTHPPSPQWSWVSEWAVDFSVPGGTDKEGWQYAADFPTTFHGHKTMKDFVRRRRWTRRCKITVRGPWKMVPPIHLSDISLMPCLTQSKMEQVPVWALSDKGDVLCRLGVSPQNPAGSSWLHVGTDQPFKSISIGGANQVWAIARDGAVFYRGSVSPQNPAGECWYHIPSPPRQNLRQLSVGRTSVFAVDDNGNLWYRQGLTPSYPQGSAWELISNNVTKVSVGPLDQVWIIAEGVPGFPTETPGSVCHRLGVGPMAPKGLSWDYGIGGGWEHISVRGNSAEPLRGPVPPPGGPSRSPALQRPAAQVNGSAVCV
;
A
#
# COMPACT_ATOMS: atom_id res chain seq x y z
N MET A 1 42.92 -25.40 -17.90
CA MET A 1 42.66 -26.84 -18.12
C MET A 1 43.24 -27.63 -16.95
N SER A 2 42.43 -27.97 -15.94
CA SER A 2 42.74 -29.04 -14.97
C SER A 2 41.55 -29.35 -14.06
N ASP A 3 40.32 -29.30 -14.57
CA ASP A 3 39.13 -29.74 -13.82
C ASP A 3 38.88 -31.22 -14.07
N GLN A 4 39.32 -32.06 -13.12
CA GLN A 4 38.89 -33.45 -12.99
C GLN A 4 38.29 -33.69 -11.61
N SER A 5 37.02 -33.37 -11.48
CA SER A 5 36.13 -33.84 -10.41
C SER A 5 34.93 -34.55 -11.05
N GLY A 6 35.22 -35.60 -11.81
CA GLY A 6 34.25 -36.33 -12.62
C GLY A 6 33.10 -36.92 -11.79
N ARG A 7 31.96 -36.22 -11.78
CA ARG A 7 30.67 -36.71 -11.30
C ARG A 7 29.65 -36.44 -12.39
N TYR A 8 29.19 -37.50 -13.04
CA TYR A 8 28.10 -37.47 -14.01
C TYR A 8 26.81 -37.94 -13.32
N PRO A 9 25.63 -37.42 -13.69
CA PRO A 9 24.39 -37.80 -13.04
C PRO A 9 23.99 -39.23 -13.43
N TYR A 10 23.50 -39.99 -12.46
CA TYR A 10 22.89 -41.30 -12.68
C TYR A 10 21.39 -41.13 -12.94
N LEU A 11 20.84 -41.87 -13.90
CA LEU A 11 19.41 -41.90 -14.20
C LEU A 11 18.91 -43.35 -14.15
N TRP A 12 17.80 -43.52 -13.42
CA TRP A 12 17.08 -44.77 -13.25
C TRP A 12 15.64 -44.59 -13.72
N GLY A 13 15.04 -45.64 -14.27
CA GLY A 13 13.64 -45.67 -14.68
C GLY A 13 12.97 -47.00 -14.35
N VAL A 14 11.64 -47.01 -14.32
CA VAL A 14 10.83 -48.23 -14.24
C VAL A 14 9.89 -48.28 -15.44
N SER A 15 9.72 -49.45 -16.06
CA SER A 15 8.79 -49.66 -17.17
C SER A 15 7.35 -49.85 -16.67
N GLN A 16 6.37 -49.76 -17.58
CA GLN A 16 4.98 -50.08 -17.27
C GLN A 16 4.78 -51.56 -16.83
N GLN A 17 5.76 -52.41 -17.14
CA GLN A 17 5.84 -53.83 -16.75
C GLN A 17 6.55 -54.03 -15.40
N GLY A 18 6.98 -52.96 -14.73
CA GLY A 18 7.67 -53.02 -13.43
C GLY A 18 9.14 -53.44 -13.49
N GLN A 19 9.74 -53.51 -14.69
CA GLN A 19 11.18 -53.76 -14.88
C GLN A 19 11.97 -52.49 -14.60
N VAL A 20 13.14 -52.60 -13.97
CA VAL A 20 14.00 -51.45 -13.65
C VAL A 20 15.12 -51.31 -14.67
N TRP A 21 15.38 -50.07 -15.08
CA TRP A 21 16.35 -49.72 -16.11
C TRP A 21 17.32 -48.65 -15.60
N PHE A 22 18.61 -48.82 -15.92
CA PHE A 22 19.67 -47.86 -15.65
C PHE A 22 20.16 -47.22 -16.96
N ARG A 23 20.43 -45.91 -16.96
CA ARG A 23 20.92 -45.20 -18.14
C ARG A 23 22.45 -45.10 -18.13
N GLU A 24 23.09 -45.83 -19.04
CA GLU A 24 24.53 -45.78 -19.23
C GLU A 24 25.00 -44.54 -20.01
N GLY A 25 26.31 -44.26 -19.92
CA GLY A 25 27.01 -43.40 -20.87
C GLY A 25 26.68 -41.90 -20.79
N ILE A 26 25.95 -41.45 -19.77
CA ILE A 26 25.64 -40.03 -19.58
C ILE A 26 26.93 -39.24 -19.36
N GLN A 27 27.17 -38.25 -20.22
CA GLN A 27 28.34 -37.37 -20.18
C GLN A 27 27.94 -35.93 -20.54
N PRO A 28 28.74 -34.89 -20.22
CA PRO A 28 28.40 -33.50 -20.56
C PRO A 28 28.28 -33.20 -22.07
N ARG A 29 28.73 -34.12 -22.93
CA ARG A 29 28.58 -34.07 -24.40
C ARG A 29 27.53 -35.05 -24.95
N VAL A 30 27.03 -35.94 -24.09
CA VAL A 30 26.00 -36.95 -24.39
C VAL A 30 25.05 -36.98 -23.18
N PRO A 31 24.29 -35.89 -22.92
CA PRO A 31 23.43 -35.79 -21.74
C PRO A 31 22.27 -36.80 -21.78
N GLU A 32 21.92 -37.26 -22.97
CA GLU A 32 20.94 -38.33 -23.23
C GLU A 32 21.43 -39.73 -22.84
N GLY A 33 22.73 -39.95 -22.59
CA GLY A 33 23.32 -41.28 -22.38
C GLY A 33 23.32 -42.18 -23.62
N THR A 34 23.97 -43.35 -23.54
CA THR A 34 24.17 -44.26 -24.68
C THR A 34 23.11 -45.36 -24.76
N SER A 35 22.79 -45.97 -23.62
CA SER A 35 22.10 -47.26 -23.53
C SER A 35 21.20 -47.29 -22.30
N TRP A 36 20.13 -48.09 -22.36
CA TRP A 36 19.40 -48.52 -21.16
C TRP A 36 19.79 -49.97 -20.88
N GLU A 37 20.32 -50.23 -19.69
CA GLU A 37 20.59 -51.56 -19.17
C GLU A 37 19.43 -52.00 -18.27
N GLU A 38 18.92 -53.23 -18.43
CA GLU A 38 17.92 -53.79 -17.51
C GLU A 38 18.61 -54.28 -16.24
N VAL A 39 18.21 -53.76 -15.08
CA VAL A 39 18.76 -54.16 -13.78
C VAL A 39 17.77 -55.08 -13.10
N GLU A 40 18.12 -56.37 -13.03
CA GLU A 40 17.24 -57.42 -12.46
C GLU A 40 16.68 -57.01 -11.08
N VAL A 41 15.36 -57.09 -10.99
CA VAL A 41 14.56 -56.94 -9.77
C VAL A 41 13.87 -58.25 -9.45
N PRO A 42 13.68 -58.62 -8.17
CA PRO A 42 13.05 -59.90 -7.81
C PRO A 42 11.56 -59.93 -8.12
N ARG A 43 10.91 -58.77 -8.25
CA ARG A 43 9.45 -58.55 -8.36
C ARG A 43 9.16 -57.21 -9.05
N GLU A 44 7.92 -57.01 -9.51
CA GLU A 44 7.47 -55.84 -10.26
C GLU A 44 7.49 -54.54 -9.41
N VAL A 45 8.27 -53.55 -9.86
CA VAL A 45 8.42 -52.25 -9.21
C VAL A 45 7.32 -51.27 -9.64
N ALA A 46 6.73 -50.56 -8.68
CA ALA A 46 5.76 -49.48 -8.88
C ALA A 46 6.41 -48.10 -8.90
N GLN A 47 7.43 -47.89 -8.04
CA GLN A 47 8.12 -46.60 -7.90
C GLN A 47 9.61 -46.84 -7.59
N LEU A 48 10.47 -45.98 -8.13
CA LEU A 48 11.86 -45.81 -7.68
C LEU A 48 12.02 -44.43 -7.02
N SER A 49 12.89 -44.34 -6.01
CA SER A 49 13.36 -43.07 -5.47
C SER A 49 14.85 -43.16 -5.15
N ALA A 50 15.63 -42.21 -5.67
CA ALA A 50 17.07 -42.15 -5.58
C ALA A 50 17.50 -40.90 -4.81
N GLY A 51 18.28 -41.10 -3.74
CA GLY A 51 18.77 -40.02 -2.87
C GLY A 51 20.28 -39.80 -3.00
N PRO A 52 20.80 -38.62 -2.61
CA PRO A 52 22.22 -38.35 -2.63
C PRO A 52 23.01 -39.28 -1.70
N GLY A 53 24.17 -39.78 -2.16
CA GLY A 53 25.01 -40.69 -1.39
C GLY A 53 24.69 -42.17 -1.61
N ASP A 54 24.53 -42.56 -2.89
CA ASP A 54 24.43 -43.96 -3.34
C ASP A 54 23.25 -44.75 -2.74
N LEU A 55 22.13 -44.06 -2.49
CA LEU A 55 20.88 -44.62 -1.97
C LEU A 55 19.81 -44.73 -3.06
N LEU A 56 19.31 -45.94 -3.31
CA LEU A 56 18.18 -46.21 -4.21
C LEU A 56 17.19 -47.17 -3.54
N TRP A 57 15.93 -46.73 -3.42
CA TRP A 57 14.83 -47.54 -2.93
C TRP A 57 13.81 -47.81 -4.04
N ALA A 58 13.15 -48.95 -3.95
CA ALA A 58 12.04 -49.35 -4.81
C ALA A 58 10.81 -49.72 -3.96
N LEU A 59 9.63 -49.33 -4.44
CA LEU A 59 8.34 -49.78 -3.96
C LEU A 59 7.81 -50.82 -4.95
N LEU A 60 7.37 -51.98 -4.47
CA LEU A 60 6.77 -53.04 -5.29
C LEU A 60 5.26 -52.84 -5.48
N TRP A 61 4.66 -53.54 -6.46
CA TRP A 61 3.21 -53.45 -6.75
C TRP A 61 2.31 -53.88 -5.57
N ASP A 62 2.80 -54.75 -4.69
CA ASP A 62 2.13 -55.14 -3.42
C ASP A 62 2.50 -54.24 -2.23
N GLY A 63 3.24 -53.16 -2.46
CA GLY A 63 3.64 -52.22 -1.42
C GLY A 63 4.74 -52.72 -0.48
N ASN A 64 5.45 -53.80 -0.81
CA ASN A 64 6.71 -54.15 -0.16
C ASN A 64 7.84 -53.21 -0.61
N LEU A 65 8.85 -53.01 0.25
CA LEU A 65 9.95 -52.07 0.04
C LEU A 65 11.27 -52.81 -0.19
N LEU A 66 11.98 -52.46 -1.26
CA LEU A 66 13.32 -52.92 -1.54
C LEU A 66 14.33 -51.76 -1.48
N VAL A 67 15.58 -52.08 -1.17
CA VAL A 67 16.72 -51.16 -1.28
C VAL A 67 17.85 -51.79 -2.08
N ARG A 68 18.46 -51.04 -3.00
CA ARG A 68 19.64 -51.49 -3.76
C ARG A 68 20.88 -51.32 -2.88
N THR A 69 21.79 -52.29 -2.93
CA THR A 69 23.02 -52.31 -2.13
C THR A 69 24.26 -52.46 -3.01
N GLY A 70 25.41 -52.02 -2.51
CA GLY A 70 26.68 -52.05 -3.27
C GLY A 70 26.77 -51.04 -4.41
N LEU A 71 25.90 -50.02 -4.41
CA LEU A 71 26.04 -48.83 -5.25
C LEU A 71 27.32 -48.08 -4.85
N SER A 72 28.13 -47.69 -5.83
CA SER A 72 29.29 -46.83 -5.64
C SER A 72 29.73 -46.19 -6.97
N LEU A 73 30.70 -45.28 -6.93
CA LEU A 73 31.30 -44.68 -8.14
C LEU A 73 31.91 -45.73 -9.10
N ASP A 74 32.42 -46.84 -8.55
CA ASP A 74 32.99 -47.96 -9.32
C ASP A 74 31.95 -49.02 -9.71
N SER A 75 30.73 -48.94 -9.18
CA SER A 75 29.65 -49.92 -9.29
C SER A 75 28.28 -49.20 -9.33
N PRO A 76 27.98 -48.44 -10.41
CA PRO A 76 26.86 -47.49 -10.45
C PRO A 76 25.48 -48.16 -10.50
N THR A 77 25.40 -49.43 -10.93
CA THR A 77 24.18 -50.26 -10.91
C THR A 77 24.02 -51.06 -9.61
N GLY A 78 25.05 -51.12 -8.77
CA GLY A 78 25.03 -51.86 -7.51
C GLY A 78 24.96 -53.38 -7.67
N ILE A 79 25.01 -54.09 -6.55
CA ILE A 79 25.20 -55.54 -6.50
C ILE A 79 23.88 -56.30 -6.38
N SER A 80 22.99 -55.93 -5.45
CA SER A 80 21.75 -56.66 -5.19
C SER A 80 20.66 -55.80 -4.54
N TRP A 81 19.42 -56.29 -4.62
CA TRP A 81 18.29 -55.76 -3.86
C TRP A 81 18.14 -56.52 -2.53
N LEU A 82 17.83 -55.80 -1.46
CA LEU A 82 17.40 -56.36 -0.17
C LEU A 82 15.99 -55.86 0.16
N GLU A 83 15.15 -56.76 0.69
CA GLU A 83 13.82 -56.41 1.19
C GLU A 83 13.91 -55.77 2.59
N VAL A 84 13.06 -54.77 2.83
CA VAL A 84 13.03 -54.01 4.09
C VAL A 84 11.66 -54.18 4.75
N GLU A 85 11.65 -54.56 6.03
CA GLU A 85 10.43 -54.67 6.84
C GLU A 85 9.60 -53.37 6.76
N SER A 86 8.32 -53.51 6.42
CA SER A 86 7.34 -52.43 6.26
C SER A 86 7.04 -51.73 7.59
N PRO A 87 6.56 -50.46 7.56
CA PRO A 87 6.19 -49.73 8.78
C PRO A 87 4.97 -50.31 9.50
N SER A 88 4.05 -50.94 8.77
CA SER A 88 2.94 -51.72 9.30
C SER A 88 2.94 -53.12 8.68
N LYS A 89 2.48 -54.12 9.43
CA LYS A 89 2.27 -55.50 8.93
C LYS A 89 0.85 -55.76 8.45
N GLU A 90 -0.01 -54.76 8.59
CA GLU A 90 -1.43 -54.79 8.22
C GLU A 90 -1.75 -53.80 7.09
N VAL A 91 -0.82 -52.89 6.76
CA VAL A 91 -0.99 -51.85 5.72
C VAL A 91 0.26 -51.75 4.86
N GLU A 92 0.07 -51.97 3.56
CA GLU A 92 1.07 -51.88 2.50
C GLU A 92 1.56 -50.42 2.28
N ALA A 93 2.76 -50.24 1.74
CA ALA A 93 3.24 -48.91 1.35
C ALA A 93 2.58 -48.41 0.05
N LEU A 94 2.42 -47.09 -0.05
CA LEU A 94 1.81 -46.35 -1.16
C LEU A 94 2.84 -45.49 -1.92
N HIS A 95 3.83 -44.94 -1.21
CA HIS A 95 4.85 -44.06 -1.77
C HIS A 95 6.16 -44.14 -0.98
N VAL A 96 7.32 -43.96 -1.63
CA VAL A 96 8.64 -43.87 -0.99
C VAL A 96 9.46 -42.69 -1.53
N ALA A 97 10.13 -41.95 -0.64
CA ALA A 97 11.04 -40.86 -0.98
C ALA A 97 12.36 -40.94 -0.19
N VAL A 98 13.49 -40.74 -0.86
CA VAL A 98 14.85 -40.96 -0.32
C VAL A 98 15.64 -39.66 -0.34
N GLY A 99 16.09 -39.21 0.83
CA GLY A 99 17.02 -38.09 0.99
C GLY A 99 18.45 -38.54 1.30
N VAL A 100 19.30 -37.58 1.69
CA VAL A 100 20.75 -37.77 1.93
C VAL A 100 21.07 -38.83 3.01
N SER A 101 20.21 -38.96 4.02
CA SER A 101 20.38 -39.89 5.16
C SER A 101 19.05 -40.29 5.81
N VAL A 102 17.96 -40.11 5.07
CA VAL A 102 16.57 -40.22 5.55
C VAL A 102 15.73 -40.89 4.46
N VAL A 103 14.73 -41.66 4.88
CA VAL A 103 13.73 -42.23 3.97
C VAL A 103 12.36 -41.98 4.57
N TRP A 104 11.44 -41.51 3.73
CA TRP A 104 10.05 -41.24 4.06
C TRP A 104 9.15 -42.17 3.26
N VAL A 105 8.13 -42.72 3.91
CA VAL A 105 7.14 -43.61 3.30
C VAL A 105 5.74 -43.16 3.68
N VAL A 106 4.82 -43.25 2.73
CA VAL A 106 3.37 -43.16 2.98
C VAL A 106 2.78 -44.57 2.87
N THR A 107 1.91 -44.97 3.80
CA THR A 107 1.15 -46.22 3.72
C THR A 107 -0.23 -46.03 3.08
N LYS A 108 -0.88 -47.12 2.63
CA LYS A 108 -2.21 -47.06 1.96
C LYS A 108 -3.37 -46.54 2.85
N ASP A 109 -3.10 -46.30 4.13
CA ASP A 109 -3.98 -45.61 5.09
C ASP A 109 -3.55 -44.13 5.34
N PHE A 110 -2.86 -43.55 4.36
CA PHE A 110 -2.31 -42.18 4.28
C PHE A 110 -1.35 -41.75 5.40
N LYS A 111 -0.97 -42.65 6.32
CA LYS A 111 -0.02 -42.33 7.40
C LYS A 111 1.39 -42.18 6.88
N VAL A 112 2.10 -41.19 7.43
CA VAL A 112 3.50 -40.92 7.10
C VAL A 112 4.45 -41.60 8.08
N TRP A 113 5.54 -42.15 7.56
CA TRP A 113 6.56 -42.88 8.29
C TRP A 113 7.96 -42.41 7.91
N PHE A 114 8.77 -42.15 8.92
CA PHE A 114 10.18 -41.76 8.80
C PHE A 114 11.09 -42.93 9.19
N ARG A 115 12.09 -43.25 8.37
CA ARG A 115 13.11 -44.26 8.68
C ARG A 115 14.41 -43.62 9.14
N ARG A 116 14.82 -43.96 10.37
CA ARG A 116 16.09 -43.49 10.95
C ARG A 116 17.27 -44.37 10.52
N GLY A 117 18.48 -43.80 10.57
CA GLY A 117 19.74 -44.53 10.46
C GLY A 117 20.12 -45.03 9.06
N VAL A 118 19.52 -44.47 8.02
CA VAL A 118 19.85 -44.79 6.61
C VAL A 118 21.08 -43.99 6.18
N ASN A 119 22.00 -44.65 5.46
CA ASN A 119 23.18 -44.05 4.80
C ASN A 119 23.80 -45.09 3.85
N SER A 120 24.78 -44.72 3.02
CA SER A 120 25.42 -45.63 2.06
C SER A 120 26.01 -46.92 2.65
N HIS A 121 26.41 -46.93 3.92
CA HIS A 121 26.96 -48.11 4.61
C HIS A 121 25.88 -48.94 5.33
N ASN A 122 24.72 -48.34 5.62
CA ASN A 122 23.53 -49.02 6.14
C ASN A 122 22.28 -48.56 5.36
N PRO A 123 22.12 -48.95 4.09
CA PRO A 123 21.02 -48.50 3.26
C PRO A 123 19.66 -49.00 3.78
N CYS A 124 19.65 -50.10 4.55
CA CYS A 124 18.45 -50.67 5.18
C CYS A 124 17.93 -49.89 6.40
N GLY A 125 18.63 -48.88 6.93
CA GLY A 125 18.20 -48.12 8.11
C GLY A 125 18.17 -48.91 9.43
N SER A 126 17.51 -48.36 10.47
CA SER A 126 17.45 -48.97 11.82
C SER A 126 16.07 -48.87 12.51
N GLY A 127 15.01 -48.63 11.73
CA GLY A 127 13.61 -48.70 12.18
C GLY A 127 12.75 -47.52 11.73
N TRP A 128 11.44 -47.71 11.78
CA TRP A 128 10.42 -46.72 11.45
C TRP A 128 9.98 -45.89 12.67
N ILE A 129 9.53 -44.67 12.40
CA ILE A 129 8.88 -43.76 13.34
C ILE A 129 7.63 -43.22 12.64
N SER A 130 6.47 -43.33 13.28
CA SER A 130 5.23 -42.72 12.76
C SER A 130 5.29 -41.20 12.88
N ILE A 131 4.92 -40.48 11.83
CA ILE A 131 4.88 -39.02 11.79
C ILE A 131 3.43 -38.59 11.59
N GLY A 132 2.91 -37.77 12.51
CA GLY A 132 1.53 -37.27 12.42
C GLY A 132 1.29 -36.42 11.17
N GLY A 133 0.14 -36.65 10.54
CA GLY A 133 -0.27 -36.07 9.25
C GLY A 133 -0.76 -37.17 8.30
N GLU A 134 -1.77 -36.86 7.48
CA GLU A 134 -2.39 -37.76 6.50
C GLU A 134 -2.09 -37.23 5.09
N MET A 135 -1.31 -37.99 4.32
CA MET A 135 -0.71 -37.57 3.05
C MET A 135 -0.90 -38.65 1.99
N MET A 136 -1.06 -38.26 0.72
CA MET A 136 -1.04 -39.19 -0.41
C MET A 136 0.38 -39.47 -0.91
N MET A 137 1.28 -38.48 -0.84
CA MET A 137 2.68 -38.62 -1.21
C MET A 137 3.59 -37.66 -0.44
N VAL A 138 4.90 -37.94 -0.48
CA VAL A 138 5.98 -37.13 0.11
C VAL A 138 7.14 -37.06 -0.88
N ASP A 139 7.92 -35.99 -0.88
CA ASP A 139 9.22 -35.94 -1.58
C ASP A 139 10.29 -35.27 -0.71
N VAL A 140 11.56 -35.62 -0.90
CA VAL A 140 12.69 -35.14 -0.10
C VAL A 140 13.68 -34.39 -0.97
N GLY A 141 13.72 -33.07 -0.80
CA GLY A 141 14.63 -32.18 -1.50
C GLY A 141 16.06 -32.16 -0.95
N LEU A 142 16.85 -31.22 -1.45
CA LEU A 142 18.20 -30.98 -0.96
C LEU A 142 18.20 -30.58 0.52
N ASN A 143 19.33 -30.81 1.19
CA ASN A 143 19.50 -30.61 2.63
C ASN A 143 18.48 -31.37 3.53
N GLY A 144 17.72 -32.32 2.97
CA GLY A 144 16.75 -33.15 3.68
C GLY A 144 15.37 -32.51 3.86
N GLN A 145 15.09 -31.39 3.19
CA GLN A 145 13.81 -30.68 3.25
C GLN A 145 12.68 -31.58 2.72
N VAL A 146 11.54 -31.66 3.42
CA VAL A 146 10.47 -32.60 3.05
C VAL A 146 9.20 -31.86 2.64
N TRP A 147 8.65 -32.27 1.51
CA TRP A 147 7.40 -31.80 0.93
C TRP A 147 6.37 -32.93 0.92
N ALA A 148 5.08 -32.59 0.89
CA ALA A 148 4.01 -33.57 0.82
C ALA A 148 2.76 -33.03 0.11
N VAL A 149 1.90 -33.94 -0.36
CA VAL A 149 0.53 -33.62 -0.77
C VAL A 149 -0.43 -34.36 0.17
N GLY A 150 -1.33 -33.62 0.82
CA GLY A 150 -2.31 -34.14 1.76
C GLY A 150 -3.40 -34.98 1.09
N GLU A 151 -4.16 -35.75 1.87
CA GLU A 151 -5.40 -36.39 1.37
C GLU A 151 -6.41 -35.33 0.86
N ASP A 152 -6.41 -34.15 1.49
CA ASP A 152 -7.20 -32.96 1.12
C ASP A 152 -6.78 -32.29 -0.21
N ARG A 153 -5.78 -32.83 -0.92
CA ARG A 153 -5.14 -32.21 -2.11
C ARG A 153 -4.38 -30.92 -1.83
N GLY A 154 -4.11 -30.59 -0.57
CA GLY A 154 -3.26 -29.48 -0.15
C GLY A 154 -1.79 -29.78 -0.36
N LEU A 155 -0.99 -28.75 -0.65
CA LEU A 155 0.47 -28.83 -0.68
C LEU A 155 1.02 -28.51 0.72
N TYR A 156 1.97 -29.30 1.22
CA TYR A 156 2.55 -29.16 2.55
C TYR A 156 4.09 -29.19 2.53
N PHE A 157 4.68 -28.55 3.54
CA PHE A 157 6.11 -28.56 3.83
C PHE A 157 6.37 -29.00 5.28
N ARG A 158 7.49 -29.68 5.54
CA ARG A 158 7.87 -30.16 6.88
C ARG A 158 8.79 -29.14 7.56
N MET A 159 8.26 -28.43 8.54
CA MET A 159 9.02 -27.44 9.32
C MET A 159 10.03 -28.10 10.26
N GLY A 160 11.17 -27.44 10.48
CA GLY A 160 12.17 -27.82 11.49
C GLY A 160 13.10 -28.98 11.11
N VAL A 161 13.00 -29.54 9.90
CA VAL A 161 13.93 -30.59 9.46
C VAL A 161 15.35 -30.04 9.37
N THR A 162 16.27 -30.65 10.13
CA THR A 162 17.69 -30.27 10.15
C THR A 162 18.58 -31.51 10.30
N GLN A 163 19.89 -31.36 10.13
CA GLN A 163 20.84 -32.47 10.36
C GLN A 163 20.83 -32.99 11.82
N ALA A 164 20.37 -32.17 12.78
CA ALA A 164 20.20 -32.57 14.18
C ALA A 164 18.80 -33.15 14.47
N GLU A 165 17.75 -32.66 13.79
CA GLU A 165 16.35 -33.07 13.93
C GLU A 165 15.77 -33.50 12.57
N PRO A 166 16.17 -34.67 12.03
CA PRO A 166 15.88 -35.07 10.64
C PRO A 166 14.42 -35.47 10.36
N SER A 167 13.58 -35.58 11.39
CA SER A 167 12.13 -35.81 11.26
C SER A 167 11.32 -34.51 11.15
N GLY A 168 11.88 -33.38 11.56
CA GLY A 168 11.17 -32.10 11.70
C GLY A 168 9.99 -32.14 12.68
N ASN A 169 9.38 -30.98 12.89
CA ASN A 169 8.63 -30.66 14.10
C ASN A 169 7.13 -30.51 13.82
N GLY A 170 6.74 -30.33 12.55
CA GLY A 170 5.34 -30.25 12.11
C GLY A 170 5.19 -30.08 10.60
N TRP A 171 3.96 -30.20 10.10
CA TRP A 171 3.60 -29.84 8.72
C TRP A 171 3.01 -28.43 8.69
N ILE A 172 3.25 -27.70 7.60
CA ILE A 172 2.66 -26.39 7.33
C ILE A 172 2.10 -26.38 5.89
N PRO A 173 0.86 -25.91 5.66
CA PRO A 173 0.31 -25.82 4.30
C PRO A 173 0.98 -24.72 3.48
N VAL A 174 1.00 -24.89 2.16
CA VAL A 174 1.66 -24.00 1.20
C VAL A 174 0.61 -23.37 0.28
N SER A 175 0.42 -22.06 0.43
CA SER A 175 -0.59 -21.31 -0.32
C SER A 175 -0.04 -20.81 -1.65
N ALA A 176 0.05 -21.69 -2.64
CA ALA A 176 0.40 -21.33 -4.00
C ALA A 176 -0.73 -20.53 -4.69
N GLN A 177 -0.54 -19.23 -4.92
CA GLN A 177 -1.52 -18.39 -5.60
C GLN A 177 -1.50 -18.61 -7.11
N TRP A 178 -2.47 -19.34 -7.64
CA TRP A 178 -2.63 -19.56 -9.08
C TRP A 178 -3.28 -18.35 -9.78
N GLY A 179 -2.48 -17.32 -10.05
CA GLY A 179 -2.88 -16.19 -10.89
C GLY A 179 -2.82 -16.55 -12.38
N ILE A 180 -3.90 -16.26 -13.14
CA ILE A 180 -3.90 -16.40 -14.60
C ILE A 180 -3.08 -15.25 -15.22
N ASN A 181 -1.75 -15.38 -15.20
CA ASN A 181 -0.86 -14.45 -15.88
C ASN A 181 -1.06 -14.55 -17.39
N LYS A 182 -1.60 -13.48 -17.99
CA LYS A 182 -1.70 -13.30 -19.44
C LYS A 182 -0.59 -12.43 -20.03
N GLU A 183 0.43 -12.12 -19.24
CA GLU A 183 1.65 -11.45 -19.68
C GLU A 183 2.71 -12.48 -20.06
N LEU A 184 3.13 -12.47 -21.32
CA LEU A 184 4.30 -13.20 -21.80
C LEU A 184 5.55 -12.54 -21.22
N ILE A 185 6.18 -13.18 -20.24
CA ILE A 185 7.46 -12.76 -19.69
C ILE A 185 8.54 -12.97 -20.78
N PRO A 186 9.21 -11.92 -21.28
CA PRO A 186 10.37 -12.11 -22.14
C PRO A 186 11.53 -12.67 -21.30
N PRO A 187 12.34 -13.60 -21.83
CA PRO A 187 13.51 -14.09 -21.11
C PRO A 187 14.47 -12.93 -20.82
N ARG A 188 15.09 -12.95 -19.64
CA ARG A 188 16.22 -12.07 -19.33
C ARG A 188 17.51 -12.76 -19.69
N ASP A 189 18.16 -12.30 -20.74
CA ASP A 189 19.56 -12.60 -20.99
C ASP A 189 20.43 -12.01 -19.87
N GLU A 190 21.14 -12.86 -19.13
CA GLU A 190 22.60 -12.80 -18.98
C GLU A 190 23.09 -13.86 -17.97
N CYS A 191 23.45 -15.04 -18.49
CA CYS A 191 24.65 -15.77 -18.03
C CYS A 191 25.05 -16.74 -19.14
N GLU A 192 26.13 -16.44 -19.86
CA GLU A 192 26.52 -17.18 -21.06
C GLU A 192 27.11 -18.56 -20.74
N PHE A 193 26.64 -19.60 -21.44
CA PHE A 193 27.46 -20.77 -21.75
C PHE A 193 27.25 -21.15 -23.22
N SER A 194 28.26 -20.91 -24.05
CA SER A 194 28.17 -21.09 -25.50
C SER A 194 28.33 -22.56 -25.91
N GLY A 195 27.28 -23.13 -26.50
CA GLY A 195 27.21 -24.54 -26.91
C GLY A 195 26.27 -24.74 -28.09
N HIS A 196 26.69 -24.32 -29.29
CA HIS A 196 25.86 -24.30 -30.49
C HIS A 196 25.76 -25.67 -31.18
N LEU A 197 24.57 -26.29 -31.18
CA LEU A 197 24.22 -27.41 -32.08
C LEU A 197 22.73 -27.38 -32.48
N THR A 198 22.46 -26.65 -33.57
CA THR A 198 21.53 -26.96 -34.69
C THR A 198 20.43 -28.01 -34.49
N GLU A 199 19.19 -27.61 -34.81
CA GLU A 199 18.00 -28.47 -34.94
C GLU A 199 18.15 -29.57 -36.02
N THR A 200 17.40 -30.67 -35.85
CA THR A 200 17.25 -31.74 -36.86
C THR A 200 15.94 -31.61 -37.65
N SER A 201 16.09 -31.64 -38.97
CA SER A 201 15.08 -31.39 -40.00
C SER A 201 13.90 -32.38 -40.07
N GLN A 202 12.72 -31.87 -40.45
CA GLN A 202 11.87 -32.42 -41.52
C GLN A 202 11.16 -31.25 -42.26
N GLY A 203 10.96 -31.24 -43.58
CA GLY A 203 11.47 -32.11 -44.64
C GLY A 203 10.76 -31.92 -45.99
N SER A 204 11.47 -31.46 -47.03
CA SER A 204 11.00 -31.19 -48.42
C SER A 204 10.15 -29.90 -48.61
N ALA A 205 10.26 -29.00 -49.62
CA ALA A 205 11.00 -28.78 -50.90
C ALA A 205 10.02 -28.59 -52.09
N PRO A 206 10.37 -27.92 -53.23
CA PRO A 206 11.59 -27.15 -53.59
C PRO A 206 11.34 -25.76 -54.27
N SER A 207 12.43 -25.10 -54.70
CA SER A 207 12.56 -23.98 -55.69
C SER A 207 12.13 -22.55 -55.29
N GLY A 208 12.88 -21.48 -55.62
CA GLY A 208 14.27 -21.41 -56.15
C GLY A 208 14.68 -20.01 -56.68
N THR A 209 16.00 -19.75 -56.79
CA THR A 209 16.69 -18.65 -57.55
C THR A 209 16.37 -17.17 -57.16
N ASP A 210 17.29 -16.17 -57.16
CA ASP A 210 18.73 -16.08 -57.48
C ASP A 210 19.37 -14.80 -56.84
N SER A 211 20.71 -14.70 -56.84
CA SER A 211 21.62 -13.51 -57.04
C SER A 211 21.27 -12.06 -56.58
N ASP A 212 22.20 -11.13 -56.29
CA ASP A 212 23.68 -11.11 -56.16
C ASP A 212 24.18 -9.78 -55.51
N SER A 213 25.46 -9.73 -55.10
CA SER A 213 26.51 -8.66 -55.23
C SER A 213 26.19 -7.12 -55.25
N GLU A 214 27.10 -6.17 -54.93
CA GLU A 214 28.45 -6.14 -54.31
C GLU A 214 28.85 -4.70 -53.88
N LEU A 215 29.94 -4.59 -53.09
CA LEU A 215 31.01 -3.55 -53.03
C LEU A 215 30.81 -2.08 -53.52
N GLY A 216 31.44 -1.15 -52.76
CA GLY A 216 32.30 -0.11 -53.40
C GLY A 216 32.44 1.26 -52.68
N PRO A 217 33.67 1.75 -52.33
CA PRO A 217 33.85 2.98 -51.53
C PRO A 217 34.88 4.01 -52.12
N THR A 218 35.46 4.88 -51.28
CA THR A 218 36.64 5.81 -51.50
C THR A 218 36.34 7.17 -52.19
N ASN A 219 37.09 8.31 -52.09
CA ASN A 219 38.22 8.87 -51.27
C ASN A 219 38.37 10.42 -51.63
N LEU A 220 39.16 11.34 -51.03
CA LEU A 220 40.12 11.43 -49.90
C LEU A 220 40.32 12.93 -49.44
N GLU A 221 40.52 13.13 -48.12
CA GLU A 221 41.29 14.13 -47.31
C GLU A 221 41.91 15.50 -47.75
N HIS A 222 42.30 16.27 -46.70
CA HIS A 222 43.32 17.37 -46.58
C HIS A 222 42.95 18.82 -46.99
N SER A 223 43.48 19.91 -46.37
CA SER A 223 44.11 20.13 -45.04
C SER A 223 44.28 21.66 -44.74
N ALA A 224 44.90 22.00 -43.58
CA ALA A 224 45.53 23.29 -43.18
C ALA A 224 44.72 24.37 -42.40
N THR A 225 45.47 25.11 -41.56
CA THR A 225 45.14 26.23 -40.63
C THR A 225 46.39 27.15 -40.55
N PRO A 226 46.53 28.19 -39.67
CA PRO A 226 45.60 28.98 -38.82
C PRO A 226 45.81 30.52 -39.03
N VAL A 227 45.28 31.39 -38.12
CA VAL A 227 45.96 32.56 -37.50
C VAL A 227 45.02 33.31 -36.52
N LEU A 228 45.57 34.13 -35.61
CA LEU A 228 44.89 34.83 -34.50
C LEU A 228 44.50 36.28 -34.84
N GLU A 229 43.62 36.88 -34.02
CA GLU A 229 43.87 38.23 -33.48
C GLU A 229 43.20 38.43 -32.10
N ALA A 230 43.66 39.40 -31.29
CA ALA A 230 43.13 39.73 -29.97
C ALA A 230 43.50 41.16 -29.54
N ALA A 231 42.58 41.91 -28.91
CA ALA A 231 42.88 43.19 -28.27
C ALA A 231 41.85 43.63 -27.20
N ALA A 232 42.36 44.28 -26.16
CA ALA A 232 41.66 45.24 -25.29
C ALA A 232 42.67 46.36 -24.95
N PRO A 233 42.23 47.60 -24.64
CA PRO A 233 42.30 48.02 -23.23
C PRO A 233 41.26 49.08 -22.79
N SER A 234 41.31 49.46 -21.51
CA SER A 234 40.43 50.40 -20.79
C SER A 234 40.70 51.90 -21.05
N ILE A 235 39.76 52.77 -20.64
CA ILE A 235 40.00 54.13 -20.12
C ILE A 235 38.78 54.61 -19.28
N VAL A 236 39.01 55.53 -18.32
CA VAL A 236 37.99 56.18 -17.45
C VAL A 236 38.38 57.66 -17.28
N PRO A 237 37.45 58.60 -17.01
CA PRO A 237 37.67 59.46 -15.83
C PRO A 237 36.41 59.99 -15.08
N LEU A 238 36.41 59.79 -13.75
CA LEU A 238 36.15 60.77 -12.66
C LEU A 238 34.82 61.57 -12.50
N GLY A 239 34.30 61.51 -11.25
CA GLY A 239 33.52 62.58 -10.58
C GLY A 239 32.14 62.15 -10.04
N GLY A 240 31.78 62.27 -8.75
CA GLY A 240 32.56 62.58 -7.54
C GLY A 240 31.77 63.42 -6.51
N GLY A 241 31.38 62.85 -5.36
CA GLY A 241 30.74 63.60 -4.25
C GLY A 241 29.91 62.75 -3.27
N ASP A 242 30.31 62.75 -2.01
CA ASP A 242 29.72 62.06 -0.83
C ASP A 242 29.80 63.08 0.35
N PRO A 243 29.23 62.89 1.57
CA PRO A 243 28.16 61.98 2.04
C PRO A 243 27.13 62.70 2.98
N SER A 244 26.38 61.92 3.80
CA SER A 244 25.91 62.19 5.20
C SER A 244 24.39 62.31 5.52
N ALA A 245 24.07 62.04 6.79
CA ALA A 245 22.76 61.99 7.49
C ALA A 245 23.03 62.25 9.01
N PRO A 246 22.07 62.22 10.00
CA PRO A 246 20.60 62.00 10.02
C PRO A 246 19.89 63.27 10.61
N PRO A 247 18.91 63.34 11.58
CA PRO A 247 18.00 62.37 12.25
C PRO A 247 16.51 62.82 12.47
N GLN A 248 15.76 62.00 13.22
CA GLN A 248 14.65 62.23 14.20
C GLN A 248 13.87 63.59 14.21
N GLU A 249 12.53 63.67 14.30
CA GLU A 249 11.69 63.20 15.43
C GLU A 249 10.15 63.02 15.15
N VAL A 250 9.58 61.98 15.76
CA VAL A 250 8.31 61.89 16.53
C VAL A 250 7.18 62.96 16.38
N LYS A 251 6.03 62.58 15.76
CA LYS A 251 4.66 62.66 16.37
C LYS A 251 3.48 62.13 15.52
N GLN A 252 2.54 61.49 16.20
CA GLN A 252 1.09 61.38 15.90
C GLN A 252 0.32 62.38 16.81
N PRO A 253 -1.03 62.60 16.75
CA PRO A 253 -2.10 61.79 16.13
C PRO A 253 -3.22 62.60 15.40
N SER A 254 -4.34 61.91 15.08
CA SER A 254 -5.71 62.45 14.85
C SER A 254 -5.98 63.29 13.59
N SER A 255 -7.21 63.41 13.05
CA SER A 255 -8.40 62.51 13.03
C SER A 255 -9.48 63.05 12.07
N ALA A 256 -10.33 62.16 11.53
CA ALA A 256 -11.70 62.42 11.05
C ALA A 256 -11.96 63.45 9.90
N SER A 257 -12.29 62.89 8.73
CA SER A 257 -13.42 63.26 7.83
C SER A 257 -13.77 64.72 7.50
N GLN A 258 -13.79 65.04 6.21
CA GLN A 258 -14.90 65.78 5.57
C GLN A 258 -15.05 65.36 4.09
N GLN A 259 -16.19 65.69 3.46
CA GLN A 259 -16.60 65.20 2.13
C GLN A 259 -16.71 66.33 1.07
N ASP A 260 -16.84 65.89 -0.19
CA ASP A 260 -17.51 66.52 -1.34
C ASP A 260 -16.82 67.63 -2.18
N ALA A 261 -16.41 67.19 -3.39
CA ALA A 261 -16.91 67.68 -4.70
C ALA A 261 -16.29 68.96 -5.34
N PRO A 262 -16.46 69.20 -6.68
CA PRO A 262 -16.62 68.24 -7.81
C PRO A 262 -15.91 68.60 -9.16
N LYS A 263 -15.48 67.55 -9.91
CA LYS A 263 -15.45 67.44 -11.42
C LYS A 263 -14.60 68.48 -12.23
N ALA A 264 -14.26 68.32 -13.53
CA ALA A 264 -14.78 67.48 -14.62
C ALA A 264 -13.74 67.15 -15.75
N PHE A 265 -14.20 66.46 -16.81
CA PHE A 265 -13.56 66.04 -18.09
C PHE A 265 -12.61 64.79 -18.05
N ILE A 266 -12.79 63.66 -18.80
CA ILE A 266 -13.20 63.31 -20.21
C ILE A 266 -11.95 63.09 -21.11
N PRO A 267 -11.86 62.08 -22.05
CA PRO A 267 -12.92 61.33 -22.78
C PRO A 267 -12.78 59.78 -22.95
N ALA A 268 -13.80 59.19 -23.62
CA ALA A 268 -13.78 58.00 -24.51
C ALA A 268 -13.57 56.57 -23.93
N SER A 269 -14.17 55.50 -24.47
CA SER A 269 -15.17 55.35 -25.58
C SER A 269 -15.98 54.03 -25.49
N ASP A 270 -17.26 54.07 -25.90
CA ASP A 270 -18.17 52.91 -26.03
C ASP A 270 -18.68 52.73 -27.47
N SER A 271 -18.70 51.48 -27.98
CA SER A 271 -19.42 51.03 -29.19
C SER A 271 -19.23 49.52 -29.41
N PHE A 272 -20.18 48.69 -29.87
CA PHE A 272 -21.64 48.80 -30.02
C PHE A 272 -22.21 47.35 -30.14
N ILE A 273 -23.52 47.13 -30.06
CA ILE A 273 -24.15 45.79 -30.21
C ILE A 273 -25.28 45.78 -31.27
N ASN A 274 -25.39 44.64 -31.97
CA ASN A 274 -26.47 44.16 -32.85
C ASN A 274 -26.72 44.83 -34.22
N SER A 275 -26.81 43.97 -35.24
CA SER A 275 -27.89 43.99 -36.22
C SER A 275 -28.23 42.56 -36.68
N LEU A 276 -29.47 42.34 -37.14
CA LEU A 276 -30.04 41.05 -37.58
C LEU A 276 -30.69 41.22 -38.96
N VAL A 277 -30.60 40.19 -39.80
CA VAL A 277 -31.49 39.90 -40.96
C VAL A 277 -31.42 38.36 -41.18
N SER A 278 -32.46 37.62 -41.61
CA SER A 278 -33.72 38.03 -42.25
C SER A 278 -34.95 37.19 -41.90
N ASP A 279 -36.08 37.87 -41.68
CA ASP A 279 -37.41 37.69 -42.29
C ASP A 279 -38.05 36.29 -42.50
N ARG A 280 -39.22 36.07 -41.85
CA ARG A 280 -40.53 36.31 -42.52
C ARG A 280 -41.77 36.28 -41.59
N ASP A 281 -42.65 37.26 -41.81
CA ASP A 281 -44.14 37.22 -41.94
C ASP A 281 -44.94 35.97 -41.48
N ARG A 282 -46.17 36.09 -40.89
CA ARG A 282 -46.95 37.27 -40.43
C ARG A 282 -48.17 36.84 -39.57
N THR A 283 -48.88 37.85 -39.04
CA THR A 283 -50.29 37.87 -38.59
C THR A 283 -50.70 37.18 -37.27
N SER A 284 -51.42 37.97 -36.47
CA SER A 284 -52.03 37.69 -35.16
C SER A 284 -53.55 37.53 -35.25
N THR A 285 -54.20 36.87 -34.27
CA THR A 285 -55.45 37.39 -33.65
C THR A 285 -55.81 36.75 -32.30
N THR A 286 -55.82 37.58 -31.25
CA THR A 286 -56.83 37.68 -30.16
C THR A 286 -57.59 36.47 -29.57
N GLN A 287 -57.30 36.22 -28.28
CA GLN A 287 -58.23 36.33 -27.13
C GLN A 287 -59.26 35.16 -26.85
N PRO A 288 -60.03 35.13 -25.74
CA PRO A 288 -59.74 34.22 -24.62
C PRO A 288 -60.97 33.41 -24.09
N SER A 289 -60.89 32.96 -22.81
CA SER A 289 -62.02 32.54 -21.92
C SER A 289 -62.56 31.10 -22.13
N ILE A 290 -63.18 30.39 -21.15
CA ILE A 290 -63.39 30.62 -19.70
C ILE A 290 -63.68 29.29 -18.94
N THR A 291 -63.22 29.17 -17.68
CA THR A 291 -63.79 28.52 -16.47
C THR A 291 -64.49 27.11 -16.45
N GLU A 292 -64.05 26.26 -15.49
CA GLU A 292 -64.72 25.13 -14.72
C GLU A 292 -65.37 23.93 -15.47
N MET A 293 -65.02 22.65 -15.18
CA MET A 293 -65.46 21.75 -14.06
C MET A 293 -66.99 21.59 -13.93
N PRO A 294 -67.55 20.35 -13.83
CA PRO A 294 -67.28 19.30 -12.80
C PRO A 294 -66.80 17.95 -13.41
N GLN A 295 -66.31 16.91 -12.72
CA GLN A 295 -66.60 16.26 -11.41
C GLN A 295 -67.84 15.33 -11.39
N GLU A 296 -67.65 14.00 -11.40
CA GLU A 296 -67.97 13.05 -10.29
C GLU A 296 -67.87 11.56 -10.70
N ASP A 297 -67.25 10.78 -9.81
CA ASP A 297 -67.45 9.38 -9.36
C ASP A 297 -67.90 8.21 -10.28
N GLY A 298 -67.39 6.99 -10.00
CA GLY A 298 -68.22 5.77 -10.12
C GLY A 298 -67.58 4.40 -10.44
N VAL A 299 -66.92 3.76 -9.46
CA VAL A 299 -66.92 2.29 -9.18
C VAL A 299 -66.69 1.24 -10.32
N GLU A 300 -65.47 0.68 -10.34
CA GLU A 300 -65.07 -0.76 -10.28
C GLU A 300 -65.77 -1.95 -11.03
N LEU A 301 -64.90 -2.92 -11.42
CA LEU A 301 -65.08 -4.41 -11.51
C LEU A 301 -65.49 -5.09 -12.88
N PRO A 302 -65.22 -6.42 -13.09
CA PRO A 302 -64.62 -7.00 -14.33
C PRO A 302 -65.54 -8.05 -15.05
N PRO A 303 -65.11 -9.08 -15.87
CA PRO A 303 -63.77 -9.55 -16.34
C PRO A 303 -63.65 -9.94 -17.85
N ALA A 304 -62.56 -10.66 -18.22
CA ALA A 304 -62.10 -11.01 -19.59
C ALA A 304 -62.86 -12.18 -20.28
N PRO A 305 -62.65 -12.44 -21.62
CA PRO A 305 -61.65 -13.47 -22.04
C PRO A 305 -60.99 -13.36 -23.47
N VAL A 306 -59.76 -13.88 -23.58
CA VAL A 306 -59.15 -14.80 -24.61
C VAL A 306 -59.45 -14.70 -26.14
N LEU A 307 -58.38 -14.46 -26.95
CA LEU A 307 -57.94 -14.99 -28.29
C LEU A 307 -58.95 -15.49 -29.37
N PRO A 308 -58.70 -15.33 -30.72
CA PRO A 308 -57.58 -16.00 -31.43
C PRO A 308 -57.01 -15.47 -32.81
N THR A 309 -55.75 -15.87 -33.12
CA THR A 309 -55.13 -16.29 -34.42
C THR A 309 -54.94 -15.37 -35.68
N LEU A 310 -53.80 -15.62 -36.36
CA LEU A 310 -53.21 -15.19 -37.68
C LEU A 310 -54.07 -15.55 -38.96
N PRO A 311 -53.74 -15.18 -40.25
CA PRO A 311 -52.39 -15.05 -40.87
C PRO A 311 -52.10 -14.13 -42.13
N ALA A 312 -50.80 -13.80 -42.30
CA ALA A 312 -49.91 -13.86 -43.52
C ALA A 312 -50.00 -12.97 -44.81
N THR A 313 -48.81 -12.84 -45.44
CA THR A 313 -48.41 -12.36 -46.81
C THR A 313 -48.36 -10.85 -47.11
N GLY A 314 -47.36 -10.30 -47.83
CA GLY A 314 -46.10 -10.88 -48.38
C GLY A 314 -45.26 -9.89 -49.26
N HIS A 315 -44.08 -10.33 -49.74
CA HIS A 315 -43.18 -9.71 -50.76
C HIS A 315 -42.38 -8.43 -50.38
N ASP A 316 -41.12 -8.20 -50.81
CA ASP A 316 -40.08 -9.10 -51.35
C ASP A 316 -38.65 -8.52 -51.21
N VAL A 317 -37.60 -9.29 -51.59
CA VAL A 317 -36.16 -8.94 -51.49
C VAL A 317 -35.47 -8.97 -52.87
N PRO A 318 -34.34 -8.27 -53.08
CA PRO A 318 -33.17 -8.96 -53.65
C PRO A 318 -31.79 -8.47 -53.17
N PHE A 319 -30.67 -9.21 -53.24
CA PHE A 319 -30.34 -10.64 -53.48
C PHE A 319 -28.92 -10.85 -52.85
N MET A 320 -28.64 -11.89 -52.04
CA MET A 320 -27.91 -13.14 -52.40
C MET A 320 -26.39 -13.00 -52.69
N ASN A 321 -25.48 -13.96 -52.43
CA ASN A 321 -25.56 -15.44 -52.26
C ASN A 321 -24.51 -15.92 -51.19
N VAL A 322 -24.68 -16.95 -50.32
CA VAL A 322 -24.96 -18.43 -50.48
C VAL A 322 -23.67 -19.26 -50.70
N ASP A 323 -23.40 -20.40 -50.05
CA ASP A 323 -24.13 -21.12 -48.96
C ASP A 323 -23.32 -22.23 -48.22
N LEU A 324 -24.01 -22.86 -47.24
CA LEU A 324 -24.12 -24.30 -46.82
C LEU A 324 -23.22 -25.39 -47.49
N GLU A 325 -23.10 -26.65 -47.02
CA GLU A 325 -23.89 -27.55 -46.14
C GLU A 325 -22.91 -28.56 -45.46
N GLY A 326 -23.24 -29.54 -44.59
CA GLY A 326 -24.53 -30.11 -44.17
C GLY A 326 -24.37 -31.14 -43.02
N ALA A 327 -25.41 -31.91 -42.70
CA ALA A 327 -25.48 -32.70 -41.47
C ALA A 327 -25.80 -34.21 -41.66
N GLY A 328 -25.38 -35.04 -40.70
CA GLY A 328 -25.78 -36.44 -40.53
C GLY A 328 -24.61 -37.41 -40.22
N ALA A 329 -24.82 -38.57 -39.59
CA ALA A 329 -26.00 -39.03 -38.84
C ALA A 329 -25.66 -40.22 -37.90
N ALA A 330 -26.49 -40.39 -36.86
CA ALA A 330 -26.90 -41.65 -36.23
C ALA A 330 -25.88 -42.69 -35.69
N ARG A 331 -25.90 -42.81 -34.34
CA ARG A 331 -26.10 -44.06 -33.55
C ARG A 331 -25.13 -45.26 -33.70
N SER A 332 -24.58 -45.72 -32.57
CA SER A 332 -24.88 -47.01 -31.88
C SER A 332 -23.69 -47.52 -31.04
N ALA A 333 -23.83 -48.35 -30.00
CA ALA A 333 -24.89 -48.52 -29.00
C ALA A 333 -24.43 -49.52 -27.90
N GLN A 334 -24.64 -49.17 -26.62
CA GLN A 334 -24.93 -50.09 -25.49
C GLN A 334 -23.85 -51.17 -25.13
N ALA A 335 -23.90 -51.86 -23.99
CA ALA A 335 -24.92 -51.99 -22.94
C ALA A 335 -24.30 -51.84 -21.53
N ALA A 336 -24.94 -51.07 -20.63
CA ALA A 336 -25.80 -51.55 -19.53
C ALA A 336 -25.04 -52.13 -18.30
N GLY A 337 -25.38 -51.82 -17.05
CA GLY A 337 -26.38 -50.88 -16.52
C GLY A 337 -27.35 -51.50 -15.52
N ARG A 338 -27.77 -50.72 -14.51
CA ARG A 338 -28.96 -50.98 -13.68
C ARG A 338 -29.44 -49.68 -13.05
N SER A 339 -30.69 -49.34 -13.31
CA SER A 339 -31.47 -48.35 -12.56
C SER A 339 -32.60 -49.08 -11.85
N LEU A 340 -33.01 -48.58 -10.68
CA LEU A 340 -34.38 -48.66 -10.21
C LEU A 340 -34.63 -47.48 -9.26
N SER A 341 -35.77 -46.83 -9.40
CA SER A 341 -36.19 -45.66 -8.63
C SER A 341 -37.40 -45.98 -7.74
N ASP A 342 -37.93 -44.93 -7.09
CA ASP A 342 -39.20 -44.87 -6.35
C ASP A 342 -39.11 -45.50 -4.93
N VAL A 343 -39.79 -44.97 -3.90
CA VAL A 343 -41.00 -44.12 -3.88
C VAL A 343 -40.83 -42.85 -2.99
N LEU A 344 -41.49 -41.77 -3.44
CA LEU A 344 -41.73 -40.41 -2.89
C LEU A 344 -41.62 -40.12 -1.37
N GLY A 345 -41.28 -38.85 -1.04
CA GLY A 345 -41.28 -38.31 0.34
C GLY A 345 -41.24 -36.77 0.54
N THR A 346 -41.97 -35.97 -0.23
CA THR A 346 -42.34 -34.53 0.03
C THR A 346 -41.27 -33.42 0.20
N LEU A 347 -41.32 -32.47 -0.77
CA LEU A 347 -41.35 -30.99 -0.63
C LEU A 347 -40.07 -30.12 -0.49
N GLU A 348 -40.22 -28.92 -1.08
CA GLU A 348 -39.49 -27.63 -0.96
C GLU A 348 -38.17 -27.40 -1.75
N ASN A 349 -38.06 -26.18 -2.28
CA ASN A 349 -36.97 -25.70 -3.14
C ASN A 349 -35.85 -25.08 -2.32
N SER A 350 -34.60 -25.39 -2.66
CA SER A 350 -33.50 -24.43 -2.57
C SER A 350 -32.58 -24.59 -3.78
N GLN A 351 -32.19 -23.46 -4.40
CA GLN A 351 -31.24 -23.46 -5.51
C GLN A 351 -29.83 -23.41 -4.93
N GLY A 352 -29.08 -24.50 -5.06
CA GLY A 352 -27.66 -24.52 -4.71
C GLY A 352 -26.86 -23.65 -5.70
N ILE A 353 -26.09 -22.71 -5.17
CA ILE A 353 -24.97 -22.08 -5.90
C ILE A 353 -23.78 -23.01 -5.68
N GLY A 354 -23.13 -23.46 -6.77
CA GLY A 354 -21.97 -24.32 -6.68
C GLY A 354 -20.73 -23.58 -6.16
N GLU A 355 -19.92 -24.27 -5.37
CA GLU A 355 -18.56 -23.87 -5.07
C GLU A 355 -17.69 -24.13 -6.31
N GLU A 356 -16.86 -23.18 -6.73
CA GLU A 356 -15.84 -23.42 -7.75
C GLU A 356 -14.61 -24.05 -7.07
N ASP A 357 -14.38 -25.34 -7.32
CA ASP A 357 -13.21 -26.07 -6.83
C ASP A 357 -11.91 -25.47 -7.40
N GLY A 358 -10.93 -25.25 -6.53
CA GLY A 358 -9.60 -24.77 -6.91
C GLY A 358 -8.74 -25.84 -7.59
N PRO A 359 -7.59 -25.46 -8.19
CA PRO A 359 -6.65 -26.43 -8.73
C PRO A 359 -6.05 -27.31 -7.62
N VAL A 360 -6.45 -28.59 -7.60
CA VAL A 360 -6.02 -29.60 -6.64
C VAL A 360 -4.60 -30.13 -6.92
N TRP A 361 -3.78 -30.32 -5.89
CA TRP A 361 -2.44 -30.91 -6.07
C TRP A 361 -2.53 -32.42 -6.30
N ALA A 362 -1.73 -32.89 -7.25
CA ALA A 362 -1.63 -34.31 -7.63
C ALA A 362 -0.22 -34.89 -7.41
N TRP A 363 0.82 -34.04 -7.46
CA TRP A 363 2.21 -34.43 -7.24
C TRP A 363 3.05 -33.23 -6.80
N VAL A 364 4.18 -33.48 -6.13
CA VAL A 364 5.22 -32.48 -5.81
C VAL A 364 6.61 -33.09 -6.04
N SER A 365 7.60 -32.28 -6.41
CA SER A 365 8.99 -32.65 -6.15
C SER A 365 9.81 -31.48 -5.62
N GLY A 366 10.61 -31.76 -4.59
CA GLY A 366 11.49 -30.81 -3.91
C GLY A 366 12.95 -30.89 -4.34
N GLY A 367 13.32 -31.78 -5.27
CA GLY A 367 14.72 -32.06 -5.63
C GLY A 367 15.54 -30.87 -6.13
N GLY A 368 14.90 -29.83 -6.66
CA GLY A 368 15.53 -28.56 -7.07
C GLY A 368 15.34 -27.41 -6.08
N CYS A 369 14.75 -27.66 -4.91
CA CYS A 369 14.50 -26.65 -3.88
C CYS A 369 15.64 -26.64 -2.85
N ASP A 370 16.12 -25.44 -2.49
CA ASP A 370 16.96 -25.24 -1.33
C ASP A 370 16.44 -24.10 -0.44
N VAL A 371 15.72 -24.48 0.60
CA VAL A 371 15.29 -23.62 1.71
C VAL A 371 16.44 -23.48 2.72
N ASP A 372 17.10 -22.32 2.72
CA ASP A 372 17.91 -21.89 3.86
C ASP A 372 17.03 -21.86 5.12
N ALA A 373 17.32 -22.73 6.09
CA ALA A 373 16.55 -22.87 7.33
C ALA A 373 16.60 -21.62 8.25
N SER A 374 17.47 -20.65 7.95
CA SER A 374 17.49 -19.33 8.59
C SER A 374 16.66 -18.26 7.88
N SER A 375 16.22 -18.54 6.64
CA SER A 375 15.40 -17.64 5.83
C SER A 375 13.91 -17.68 6.20
N ARG A 376 13.22 -16.55 6.05
CA ARG A 376 11.76 -16.46 6.22
C ARG A 376 11.08 -16.57 4.86
N ILE A 377 10.66 -17.78 4.50
CA ILE A 377 9.90 -18.03 3.27
C ILE A 377 8.43 -17.61 3.46
N SER A 378 7.92 -16.82 2.51
CA SER A 378 6.61 -16.16 2.58
C SER A 378 5.43 -17.00 2.08
N TRP A 379 5.66 -18.11 1.36
CA TRP A 379 4.60 -19.02 0.90
C TRP A 379 4.30 -20.17 1.87
N LEU A 380 5.07 -20.29 2.96
CA LEU A 380 4.79 -21.21 4.08
C LEU A 380 3.68 -20.61 4.96
N SER A 381 2.44 -21.06 4.76
CA SER A 381 1.27 -20.48 5.39
C SER A 381 0.97 -21.11 6.75
N SER A 382 1.19 -20.37 7.85
CA SER A 382 0.82 -20.83 9.18
C SER A 382 -0.68 -20.68 9.49
N THR A 383 -1.52 -20.41 8.49
CA THR A 383 -2.94 -20.03 8.63
C THR A 383 -3.90 -20.98 7.90
N GLY A 384 -3.68 -22.29 8.05
CA GLY A 384 -4.70 -23.33 7.80
C GLY A 384 -5.43 -23.74 9.09
N PRO A 385 -6.75 -24.00 9.08
CA PRO A 385 -7.46 -24.51 10.25
C PRO A 385 -7.09 -25.97 10.54
N LEU A 386 -6.40 -26.22 11.66
CA LEU A 386 -5.98 -27.57 12.08
C LEU A 386 -7.17 -28.42 12.57
N SER A 387 -7.95 -28.97 11.63
CA SER A 387 -9.10 -29.83 11.88
C SER A 387 -8.72 -31.30 12.12
N SER A 388 -7.70 -31.57 12.93
CA SER A 388 -7.36 -32.93 13.39
C SER A 388 -6.68 -32.87 14.77
N SER A 389 -7.38 -33.29 15.82
CA SER A 389 -6.87 -33.26 17.19
C SER A 389 -5.92 -34.42 17.47
N LEU A 390 -4.66 -34.14 17.84
CA LEU A 390 -3.85 -35.05 18.65
C LEU A 390 -3.18 -34.30 19.80
N SER A 391 -3.39 -34.80 21.01
CA SER A 391 -2.95 -34.20 22.26
C SER A 391 -1.67 -34.84 22.78
N LEU A 392 -0.81 -34.01 23.39
CA LEU A 392 0.19 -34.47 24.35
C LEU A 392 -0.26 -33.98 25.73
N THR A 393 -0.59 -34.92 26.62
CA THR A 393 -1.03 -34.63 27.99
C THR A 393 0.13 -34.75 28.99
N PRO A 394 0.49 -33.67 29.70
CA PRO A 394 1.21 -33.76 30.97
C PRO A 394 0.28 -34.22 32.11
N VAL A 395 0.84 -34.98 33.03
CA VAL A 395 0.15 -35.65 34.14
C VAL A 395 -0.60 -34.70 35.09
N GLN A 396 -1.87 -35.03 35.34
CA GLN A 396 -2.69 -34.83 36.55
C GLN A 396 -2.28 -33.71 37.55
N SER A 397 -3.24 -32.82 37.82
CA SER A 397 -3.58 -32.40 39.19
C SER A 397 -5.07 -32.07 39.26
N ALA A 398 -5.74 -32.53 40.33
CA ALA A 398 -7.20 -32.58 40.41
C ALA A 398 -7.80 -31.51 41.33
N ALA A 399 -9.12 -31.32 41.20
CA ALA A 399 -10.01 -30.62 42.12
C ALA A 399 -9.71 -29.13 42.40
N TRP A 400 -10.48 -28.25 41.76
CA TRP A 400 -10.91 -27.01 42.41
C TRP A 400 -12.26 -27.25 43.10
N SER A 401 -12.33 -26.90 44.38
CA SER A 401 -13.57 -26.69 45.13
C SER A 401 -13.49 -25.29 45.77
N GLU A 402 -14.63 -24.78 46.25
CA GLU A 402 -14.87 -23.34 46.30
C GLU A 402 -14.20 -22.54 47.45
N GLN A 403 -14.21 -21.20 47.26
CA GLN A 403 -14.37 -20.16 48.30
C GLN A 403 -13.11 -19.69 49.09
N PRO A 404 -13.10 -18.45 49.67
CA PRO A 404 -12.11 -17.46 49.20
C PRO A 404 -11.38 -16.60 50.28
N GLN A 405 -10.57 -15.67 49.79
CA GLN A 405 -9.98 -14.49 50.46
C GLN A 405 -8.96 -14.69 51.62
N LYS A 406 -7.67 -14.41 51.36
CA LYS A 406 -6.98 -13.15 51.77
C LYS A 406 -5.51 -13.10 51.28
N PRO A 407 -4.86 -11.92 51.23
CA PRO A 407 -3.51 -11.75 50.69
C PRO A 407 -2.41 -11.73 51.77
N GLN A 408 -1.22 -12.25 51.46
CA GLN A 408 0.02 -11.93 52.20
C GLN A 408 1.31 -12.18 51.38
N HIS A 409 2.40 -11.58 51.87
CA HIS A 409 3.75 -11.37 51.33
C HIS A 409 4.34 -12.28 50.22
N GLN A 410 5.16 -11.64 49.39
CA GLN A 410 6.26 -12.26 48.65
C GLN A 410 7.47 -12.49 49.58
N GLU A 411 8.07 -13.68 49.55
CA GLU A 411 9.47 -13.88 49.97
C GLU A 411 10.26 -14.59 48.85
N ILE A 412 11.44 -14.06 48.53
CA ILE A 412 12.24 -14.47 47.37
C ILE A 412 13.38 -15.39 47.83
N THR A 413 13.12 -16.70 47.88
CA THR A 413 14.15 -17.72 48.13
C THR A 413 14.84 -18.09 46.83
N ARG A 414 16.07 -17.58 46.62
CA ARG A 414 16.89 -17.88 45.44
C ARG A 414 17.51 -19.28 45.49
N LYS A 415 17.39 -20.03 44.40
CA LYS A 415 18.37 -21.05 43.97
C LYS A 415 18.99 -20.61 42.63
N PRO A 416 20.27 -20.88 42.37
CA PRO A 416 20.96 -20.36 41.18
C PRO A 416 20.89 -21.28 39.95
N LEU A 417 21.11 -20.64 38.80
CA LEU A 417 21.57 -21.21 37.52
C LEU A 417 20.57 -22.01 36.66
N GLU A 418 19.71 -21.27 35.95
CA GLU A 418 19.58 -21.42 34.48
C GLU A 418 19.14 -20.07 33.88
N ARG A 419 19.56 -19.73 32.65
CA ARG A 419 19.38 -18.37 32.07
C ARG A 419 18.02 -18.18 31.38
N SER A 420 16.96 -18.29 32.18
CA SER A 420 15.76 -17.45 32.14
C SER A 420 15.25 -16.96 30.76
N ASN A 421 14.43 -17.78 30.09
CA ASN A 421 13.37 -17.24 29.23
C ASN A 421 12.24 -16.73 30.13
N SER A 422 12.13 -15.42 30.32
CA SER A 422 11.03 -14.82 31.10
C SER A 422 9.81 -14.54 30.22
N VAL A 423 8.66 -15.15 30.56
CA VAL A 423 7.36 -14.87 29.94
C VAL A 423 6.56 -13.97 30.85
N TRP A 424 6.06 -12.86 30.30
CA TRP A 424 5.14 -11.92 30.94
C TRP A 424 3.79 -11.96 30.20
N VAL A 425 2.68 -11.84 30.93
CA VAL A 425 1.34 -11.87 30.33
C VAL A 425 0.44 -10.81 30.96
N ARG A 426 -0.15 -9.94 30.13
CA ARG A 426 -1.23 -9.03 30.53
C ARG A 426 -2.54 -9.47 29.89
N LYS A 427 -3.55 -9.73 30.72
CA LYS A 427 -4.90 -10.15 30.29
C LYS A 427 -5.91 -9.01 30.48
N GLY A 428 -7.02 -9.08 29.75
CA GLY A 428 -8.18 -8.19 29.91
C GLY A 428 -9.41 -8.71 29.17
N ALA A 429 -10.45 -7.89 29.13
CA ALA A 429 -11.66 -8.14 28.36
C ALA A 429 -11.93 -6.96 27.43
N LEU A 430 -12.30 -7.25 26.18
CA LEU A 430 -12.67 -6.28 25.15
C LEU A 430 -13.93 -6.78 24.44
N ARG A 431 -14.43 -6.05 23.44
CA ARG A 431 -15.36 -6.57 22.43
C ARG A 431 -14.69 -6.61 21.07
N TRP A 432 -15.04 -7.58 20.25
CA TRP A 432 -14.62 -7.68 18.85
C TRP A 432 -15.84 -7.48 17.94
N TRP A 433 -15.71 -6.63 16.91
CA TRP A 433 -16.64 -6.63 15.78
C TRP A 433 -16.33 -7.82 14.89
N ARG A 434 -17.02 -8.95 15.12
CA ARG A 434 -16.61 -10.25 14.56
C ARG A 434 -16.60 -10.25 13.03
N ASP A 435 -15.58 -10.86 12.45
CA ASP A 435 -15.34 -10.85 11.00
C ASP A 435 -16.43 -11.62 10.22
N TRP A 436 -17.03 -12.66 10.81
CA TRP A 436 -18.04 -13.51 10.15
C TRP A 436 -19.49 -13.00 10.28
N LYS A 437 -20.31 -13.30 9.26
CA LYS A 437 -21.72 -12.90 9.18
C LYS A 437 -22.63 -13.68 10.15
N PRO A 438 -23.77 -13.10 10.59
CA PRO A 438 -24.06 -11.67 10.59
C PRO A 438 -23.09 -10.94 11.54
N GLN A 439 -22.52 -9.82 11.10
CA GLN A 439 -21.52 -9.10 11.89
C GLN A 439 -22.18 -8.41 13.09
N ARG A 440 -21.52 -8.52 14.25
CA ARG A 440 -21.96 -7.93 15.52
C ARG A 440 -20.81 -7.89 16.52
N TRP A 441 -20.95 -7.05 17.54
CA TRP A 441 -20.09 -7.11 18.73
C TRP A 441 -20.23 -8.44 19.47
N VAL A 442 -19.10 -8.97 19.92
CA VAL A 442 -18.97 -10.14 20.79
C VAL A 442 -17.99 -9.81 21.91
N ASP A 443 -18.34 -10.08 23.17
CA ASP A 443 -17.41 -9.96 24.29
C ASP A 443 -16.29 -11.02 24.19
N VAL A 444 -15.03 -10.60 24.29
CA VAL A 444 -13.84 -11.43 24.09
C VAL A 444 -12.83 -11.25 25.23
N GLY A 445 -12.20 -12.35 25.63
CA GLY A 445 -11.02 -12.29 26.49
C GLY A 445 -9.79 -11.97 25.65
N VAL A 446 -8.87 -11.17 26.15
CA VAL A 446 -7.60 -10.87 25.44
C VAL A 446 -6.39 -11.09 26.32
N ALA A 447 -5.27 -11.48 25.72
CA ALA A 447 -3.98 -11.59 26.39
C ALA A 447 -2.84 -11.12 25.47
N LEU A 448 -2.00 -10.20 25.96
CA LEU A 448 -0.69 -9.97 25.37
C LEU A 448 0.34 -10.80 26.15
N GLU A 449 0.96 -11.75 25.48
CA GLU A 449 2.07 -12.54 26.01
C GLU A 449 3.37 -12.02 25.41
N GLN A 450 4.36 -11.68 26.26
CA GLN A 450 5.69 -11.22 25.86
C GLN A 450 6.73 -12.21 26.40
N SER A 451 7.41 -12.90 25.50
CA SER A 451 8.50 -13.82 25.81
C SER A 451 9.85 -13.14 25.61
N THR A 452 10.74 -13.23 26.60
CA THR A 452 12.14 -12.78 26.47
C THR A 452 13.01 -13.97 26.07
N LYS A 453 13.71 -13.85 24.94
CA LYS A 453 14.64 -14.86 24.42
C LYS A 453 16.02 -14.74 25.08
N SER A 454 16.83 -15.77 24.89
CA SER A 454 18.22 -15.84 25.38
C SER A 454 19.18 -14.82 24.75
N ASP A 455 18.83 -14.21 23.62
CA ASP A 455 19.52 -13.07 23.00
C ASP A 455 19.10 -11.70 23.59
N GLY A 456 18.14 -11.69 24.52
CA GLY A 456 17.56 -10.49 25.11
C GLY A 456 16.49 -9.80 24.27
N ARG A 457 16.18 -10.30 23.06
CA ARG A 457 15.03 -9.82 22.29
C ARG A 457 13.72 -10.29 22.93
N LYS A 458 12.65 -9.54 22.67
CA LYS A 458 11.32 -9.90 23.13
C LYS A 458 10.38 -10.15 21.95
N ASP A 459 9.78 -11.33 21.91
CA ASP A 459 8.72 -11.68 20.98
C ASP A 459 7.38 -11.58 21.72
N SER A 460 6.47 -10.76 21.18
CA SER A 460 5.13 -10.56 21.74
C SER A 460 4.03 -11.08 20.80
N ILE A 461 3.03 -11.77 21.36
CA ILE A 461 1.85 -12.29 20.67
C ILE A 461 0.59 -11.78 21.39
N PHE A 462 -0.35 -11.22 20.64
CA PHE A 462 -1.64 -10.77 21.15
C PHE A 462 -2.74 -11.77 20.76
N PHE A 463 -3.33 -12.41 21.76
CA PHE A 463 -4.42 -13.38 21.61
C PHE A 463 -5.78 -12.75 21.89
N VAL A 464 -6.77 -13.08 21.06
CA VAL A 464 -8.19 -12.74 21.24
C VAL A 464 -8.98 -14.05 21.34
N TYR A 465 -9.46 -14.37 22.53
CA TYR A 465 -10.23 -15.58 22.84
C TYR A 465 -11.73 -15.30 22.71
N TYR A 466 -12.43 -16.14 21.95
CA TYR A 466 -13.85 -16.01 21.63
C TYR A 466 -14.56 -17.36 21.64
N THR A 467 -15.88 -17.33 21.72
CA THR A 467 -16.73 -18.54 21.61
C THR A 467 -17.49 -18.53 20.29
N GLN A 468 -17.50 -19.65 19.57
CA GLN A 468 -18.21 -19.82 18.30
C GLN A 468 -18.81 -21.23 18.27
N TYR A 469 -20.14 -21.36 18.14
CA TYR A 469 -20.86 -22.64 18.26
C TYR A 469 -20.51 -23.41 19.56
N ASP A 470 -20.46 -22.68 20.67
CA ASP A 470 -20.03 -23.11 22.01
C ASP A 470 -18.59 -23.65 22.14
N GLU A 471 -17.85 -23.78 21.03
CA GLU A 471 -16.41 -24.03 21.03
C GLU A 471 -15.62 -22.77 21.43
N LYS A 472 -14.61 -22.93 22.28
CA LYS A 472 -13.65 -21.87 22.61
C LYS A 472 -12.54 -21.84 21.56
N LYS A 473 -12.44 -20.72 20.83
CA LYS A 473 -11.45 -20.47 19.79
C LYS A 473 -10.60 -19.24 20.14
N TYR A 474 -9.51 -19.05 19.42
CA TYR A 474 -8.66 -17.88 19.55
C TYR A 474 -8.17 -17.39 18.19
N LEU A 475 -7.98 -16.09 18.08
CA LEU A 475 -7.19 -15.44 17.04
C LEU A 475 -5.85 -15.05 17.68
N GLN A 476 -4.74 -15.26 16.95
CA GLN A 476 -3.42 -14.75 17.33
C GLN A 476 -3.00 -13.63 16.37
N VAL A 477 -2.35 -12.60 16.91
CA VAL A 477 -1.78 -11.49 16.16
C VAL A 477 -0.34 -11.30 16.64
N PHE A 478 0.62 -11.53 15.75
CA PHE A 478 2.03 -11.32 16.08
C PHE A 478 2.36 -9.82 16.05
N ILE A 479 2.98 -9.31 17.11
CA ILE A 479 3.30 -7.86 17.24
C ILE A 479 4.31 -7.37 16.17
N ASN A 480 5.05 -8.30 15.56
CA ASN A 480 5.95 -8.03 14.44
C ASN A 480 5.21 -7.83 13.09
N GLU A 481 3.98 -8.32 12.96
CA GLU A 481 3.10 -8.18 11.78
C GLU A 481 2.14 -6.99 11.89
N VAL A 482 1.93 -6.45 13.10
CA VAL A 482 1.10 -5.25 13.30
C VAL A 482 1.72 -4.05 12.58
N THR A 483 0.99 -3.49 11.62
CA THR A 483 1.43 -2.39 10.76
C THR A 483 0.80 -1.06 11.15
N ALA A 484 -0.35 -1.04 11.81
CA ALA A 484 -0.84 0.16 12.48
C ALA A 484 -1.79 -0.16 13.65
N LEU A 485 -1.86 0.77 14.59
CA LEU A 485 -2.84 0.83 15.66
C LEU A 485 -3.53 2.18 15.53
N VAL A 486 -4.83 2.19 15.25
CA VAL A 486 -5.57 3.42 14.90
C VAL A 486 -6.85 3.50 15.73
N PRO A 487 -7.09 4.59 16.49
CA PRO A 487 -8.38 4.82 17.15
C PRO A 487 -9.52 4.87 16.11
N VAL A 488 -10.53 4.02 16.27
CA VAL A 488 -11.74 3.95 15.45
C VAL A 488 -12.87 4.73 16.16
N LEU A 489 -13.98 4.98 15.48
CA LEU A 489 -15.15 5.61 16.06
C LEU A 489 -16.39 4.96 15.47
N GLN A 490 -17.08 4.19 16.30
CA GLN A 490 -18.23 3.40 15.91
C GLN A 490 -19.21 3.37 17.08
N ASP A 491 -20.44 3.81 16.85
CA ASP A 491 -21.64 3.56 17.67
C ASP A 491 -21.41 3.68 19.19
N CYS A 492 -20.84 4.82 19.61
CA CYS A 492 -20.53 5.18 21.00
C CYS A 492 -19.55 4.25 21.76
N HIS A 493 -18.85 3.34 21.07
CA HIS A 493 -17.85 2.45 21.67
C HIS A 493 -16.41 3.02 21.57
N TYR A 494 -15.61 2.83 22.62
CA TYR A 494 -14.18 3.20 22.64
C TYR A 494 -13.37 2.19 21.81
N THR A 495 -13.30 2.46 20.51
CA THR A 495 -12.85 1.50 19.49
C THR A 495 -11.46 1.79 18.96
N PHE A 496 -10.72 0.74 18.59
CA PHE A 496 -9.47 0.82 17.84
C PHE A 496 -9.35 -0.34 16.85
N ALA A 497 -8.68 -0.07 15.73
CA ALA A 497 -8.33 -1.04 14.71
C ALA A 497 -6.87 -1.49 14.89
N VAL A 498 -6.67 -2.80 14.85
CA VAL A 498 -5.35 -3.42 14.70
C VAL A 498 -5.20 -3.84 13.24
N TYR A 499 -4.27 -3.20 12.54
CA TYR A 499 -3.89 -3.56 11.18
C TYR A 499 -2.68 -4.48 11.22
N THR A 500 -2.70 -5.53 10.40
CA THR A 500 -1.51 -6.31 10.00
C THR A 500 -1.34 -6.18 8.49
N ALA A 501 -0.17 -6.56 7.95
CA ALA A 501 0.07 -6.58 6.51
C ALA A 501 -1.05 -7.28 5.71
N GLU A 502 -1.42 -8.48 6.14
CA GLU A 502 -2.52 -9.25 5.55
C GLU A 502 -3.88 -8.52 5.67
N ARG A 503 -4.22 -7.99 6.86
CA ARG A 503 -5.50 -7.28 7.07
C ARG A 503 -5.58 -5.94 6.33
N THR A 504 -4.45 -5.29 6.08
CA THR A 504 -4.36 -4.12 5.19
C THR A 504 -4.63 -4.52 3.73
N LYS A 505 -4.05 -5.62 3.25
CA LYS A 505 -4.34 -6.17 1.91
C LYS A 505 -5.80 -6.60 1.76
N GLN A 506 -6.38 -7.25 2.77
CA GLN A 506 -7.79 -7.65 2.82
C GLN A 506 -8.78 -6.49 3.05
N ARG A 507 -8.29 -5.28 3.34
CA ARG A 507 -9.12 -4.11 3.72
C ARG A 507 -10.03 -4.37 4.93
N TRP A 508 -9.61 -5.28 5.83
CA TRP A 508 -10.42 -5.79 6.94
C TRP A 508 -9.63 -5.82 8.28
N PRO A 509 -9.40 -4.65 8.91
CA PRO A 509 -8.71 -4.57 10.20
C PRO A 509 -9.45 -5.28 11.33
N LEU A 510 -8.72 -5.73 12.34
CA LEU A 510 -9.30 -6.29 13.56
C LEU A 510 -9.81 -5.13 14.44
N ILE A 511 -11.13 -4.90 14.45
CA ILE A 511 -11.76 -3.82 15.23
C ILE A 511 -12.14 -4.32 16.63
N LEU A 512 -11.54 -3.70 17.65
CA LEU A 512 -11.77 -4.00 19.06
C LEU A 512 -12.35 -2.78 19.79
N ALA A 513 -13.18 -3.01 20.81
CA ALA A 513 -13.70 -1.98 21.71
C ALA A 513 -13.33 -2.26 23.16
N ALA A 514 -12.87 -1.23 23.86
CA ALA A 514 -12.68 -1.24 25.31
C ALA A 514 -13.94 -0.78 26.05
N PRO A 515 -14.18 -1.22 27.30
CA PRO A 515 -15.31 -0.74 28.10
C PRO A 515 -15.13 0.71 28.57
N SER A 516 -13.89 1.22 28.59
CA SER A 516 -13.58 2.62 28.91
C SER A 516 -12.51 3.20 27.99
N GLY A 517 -12.58 4.51 27.73
CA GLY A 517 -11.57 5.22 26.94
C GLY A 517 -10.18 5.25 27.61
N LYS A 518 -10.11 5.03 28.93
CA LYS A 518 -8.84 4.82 29.62
C LYS A 518 -8.24 3.47 29.23
N GLU A 519 -9.00 2.38 29.31
CA GLU A 519 -8.51 1.05 28.93
C GLU A 519 -8.16 0.95 27.45
N MET A 520 -8.88 1.68 26.58
CA MET A 520 -8.52 1.81 25.17
C MET A 520 -7.09 2.35 25.00
N ASN A 521 -6.76 3.44 25.69
CA ASN A 521 -5.42 4.04 25.65
C ASN A 521 -4.39 3.13 26.35
N ASP A 522 -4.71 2.61 27.54
CA ASP A 522 -3.84 1.69 28.30
C ASP A 522 -3.50 0.42 27.49
N TRP A 523 -4.30 0.03 26.48
CA TRP A 523 -4.03 -1.04 25.53
C TRP A 523 -3.29 -0.57 24.27
N LEU A 524 -3.69 0.57 23.68
CA LEU A 524 -3.01 1.16 22.52
C LEU A 524 -1.55 1.49 22.82
N ASP A 525 -1.27 2.14 23.95
CA ASP A 525 0.08 2.48 24.40
C ASP A 525 0.93 1.21 24.56
N LEU A 526 0.39 0.18 25.23
CA LEU A 526 1.07 -1.11 25.42
C LEU A 526 1.41 -1.81 24.08
N LEU A 527 0.42 -1.92 23.18
CA LEU A 527 0.61 -2.59 21.91
C LEU A 527 1.59 -1.80 21.02
N SER A 528 1.52 -0.47 21.06
CA SER A 528 2.44 0.45 20.36
C SER A 528 3.87 0.31 20.89
N ASP A 529 4.07 0.33 22.21
CA ASP A 529 5.37 0.13 22.86
C ASP A 529 5.98 -1.22 22.46
N CYS A 530 5.21 -2.30 22.47
CA CYS A 530 5.71 -3.60 22.01
C CYS A 530 6.02 -3.63 20.49
N CYS A 531 5.24 -2.94 19.65
CA CYS A 531 5.52 -2.79 18.23
C CYS A 531 6.82 -2.00 17.96
N CYS A 532 7.13 -1.02 18.81
CA CYS A 532 8.33 -0.19 18.75
C CYS A 532 9.56 -0.93 19.28
N GLU A 533 9.43 -1.57 20.45
CA GLU A 533 10.48 -2.37 21.10
C GLU A 533 10.99 -3.47 20.16
N TRP A 534 10.08 -4.23 19.53
CA TRP A 534 10.47 -5.26 18.55
C TRP A 534 11.24 -4.69 17.34
N ARG A 535 10.84 -3.49 16.86
CA ARG A 535 11.47 -2.84 15.70
C ARG A 535 12.73 -2.05 16.05
N GLY A 536 13.10 -1.96 17.33
CA GLY A 536 14.20 -1.11 17.80
C GLY A 536 13.93 0.40 17.68
N ILE A 537 12.67 0.81 17.47
CA ILE A 537 12.28 2.22 17.31
C ILE A 537 12.21 2.86 18.69
N ALA A 538 13.22 3.65 19.04
CA ALA A 538 13.33 4.30 20.35
C ALA A 538 13.44 5.83 20.23
N GLY A 539 12.57 6.55 20.94
CA GLY A 539 12.60 8.01 21.00
C GLY A 539 11.87 8.71 19.84
N ALA A 540 12.33 9.93 19.53
CA ALA A 540 11.73 10.83 18.55
C ALA A 540 11.97 10.34 17.10
N PRO A 541 11.05 10.61 16.14
CA PRO A 541 11.18 10.16 14.76
C PRO A 541 12.45 10.63 14.06
N THR A 542 12.93 9.82 13.12
CA THR A 542 14.08 10.14 12.28
C THR A 542 13.80 11.34 11.35
N LYS A 543 14.86 11.98 10.85
CA LYS A 543 14.76 13.11 9.90
C LYS A 543 14.13 12.74 8.55
N GLN A 544 14.11 11.45 8.23
CA GLN A 544 13.61 10.89 6.98
C GLN A 544 12.19 10.32 7.13
N ALA A 545 11.61 10.35 8.34
CA ALA A 545 10.29 9.83 8.62
C ALA A 545 9.20 10.47 7.75
N LEU A 546 8.25 9.65 7.30
CA LEU A 546 7.02 10.08 6.62
C LEU A 546 5.99 10.44 7.69
N TRP A 547 5.29 11.56 7.50
CA TRP A 547 4.29 12.07 8.45
C TRP A 547 2.92 12.14 7.79
N SER A 548 1.87 11.81 8.51
CA SER A 548 0.48 11.80 8.04
C SER A 548 -0.50 12.23 9.11
N THR A 549 -1.70 12.63 8.70
CA THR A 549 -2.84 12.87 9.60
C THR A 549 -4.08 12.10 9.14
N THR A 550 -4.86 11.61 10.10
CA THR A 550 -6.21 11.06 9.86
C THR A 550 -7.24 12.19 9.74
N SER A 551 -8.40 11.88 9.16
CA SER A 551 -9.59 12.77 9.11
C SER A 551 -10.18 13.17 10.47
N LYS A 552 -9.69 12.53 11.55
CA LYS A 552 -9.98 12.90 12.94
C LYS A 552 -8.99 13.89 13.51
N GLY A 553 -7.76 13.92 12.97
CA GLY A 553 -6.64 14.72 13.45
C GLY A 553 -5.52 13.92 14.14
N ASP A 554 -5.59 12.57 14.15
CA ASP A 554 -4.52 11.73 14.71
C ASP A 554 -3.25 11.85 13.87
N ILE A 555 -2.09 12.00 14.52
CA ILE A 555 -0.80 12.18 13.85
C ILE A 555 -0.10 10.83 13.75
N MET A 556 0.15 10.36 12.53
CA MET A 556 0.78 9.06 12.25
C MET A 556 2.15 9.25 11.60
N VAL A 557 3.11 8.40 11.98
CA VAL A 557 4.51 8.47 11.51
C VAL A 557 5.02 7.11 11.10
N HIS A 558 5.62 7.03 9.92
CA HIS A 558 6.38 5.87 9.45
C HIS A 558 7.87 6.21 9.38
N GLU A 559 8.73 5.34 9.90
CA GLU A 559 10.18 5.47 9.80
C GLU A 559 10.67 4.57 8.65
N PRO A 560 11.06 5.15 7.50
CA PRO A 560 11.34 4.38 6.30
C PRO A 560 12.69 3.64 6.40
N PRO A 561 12.77 2.39 5.91
CA PRO A 561 14.06 1.75 5.67
C PRO A 561 14.78 2.43 4.49
N LEU A 562 16.11 2.34 4.47
CA LEU A 562 16.96 2.87 3.39
C LEU A 562 16.65 2.26 1.99
N SER A 563 15.86 1.19 1.95
CA SER A 563 15.41 0.50 0.74
C SER A 563 14.01 0.92 0.25
N LEU A 564 13.29 1.82 0.93
CA LEU A 564 11.91 2.17 0.54
C LEU A 564 11.81 2.67 -0.91
N GLU A 565 12.72 3.55 -1.32
CA GLU A 565 12.80 4.11 -2.68
C GLU A 565 13.78 3.31 -3.58
N ALA A 566 14.12 2.07 -3.23
CA ALA A 566 15.08 1.24 -3.97
C ALA A 566 14.41 0.45 -5.11
N ALA A 567 14.71 0.81 -6.36
CA ALA A 567 14.09 0.24 -7.56
C ALA A 567 14.24 -1.30 -7.74
N ALA A 568 15.15 -1.95 -7.01
CA ALA A 568 15.31 -3.41 -7.07
C ALA A 568 14.29 -4.17 -6.19
N HIS A 569 13.94 -3.62 -5.02
CA HIS A 569 13.07 -4.23 -4.02
C HIS A 569 12.39 -3.13 -3.19
N PRO A 570 11.37 -2.43 -3.73
CA PRO A 570 10.60 -1.46 -2.98
C PRO A 570 9.87 -2.15 -1.82
N VAL A 571 9.75 -1.47 -0.67
CA VAL A 571 9.04 -2.02 0.49
C VAL A 571 7.56 -1.76 0.32
N ALA A 572 6.78 -2.83 0.15
CA ALA A 572 5.35 -2.76 -0.12
C ALA A 572 4.59 -1.97 0.96
N CYS A 573 3.64 -1.14 0.54
CA CYS A 573 2.98 -0.16 1.39
C CYS A 573 2.07 -0.79 2.47
N ASP A 574 1.70 -2.06 2.33
CA ASP A 574 1.00 -2.82 3.37
C ASP A 574 1.89 -3.22 4.56
N LEU A 575 3.21 -3.31 4.35
CA LEU A 575 4.23 -3.64 5.37
C LEU A 575 4.67 -2.41 6.20
N MET A 576 4.26 -1.20 5.81
CA MET A 576 4.67 0.04 6.48
C MET A 576 4.12 0.09 7.91
N PHE A 577 5.02 0.16 8.89
CA PHE A 577 4.62 0.39 10.29
C PHE A 577 4.37 1.87 10.56
N TRP A 578 3.14 2.21 10.97
CA TRP A 578 2.70 3.56 11.32
C TRP A 578 2.46 3.69 12.83
N ARG A 579 3.30 4.50 13.48
CA ARG A 579 3.25 4.85 14.92
C ARG A 579 2.46 6.13 15.14
N GLN A 580 1.54 6.15 16.09
CA GLN A 580 0.85 7.39 16.50
C GLN A 580 1.80 8.28 17.34
N ILE A 581 1.77 9.59 17.10
CA ILE A 581 2.47 10.61 17.90
C ILE A 581 1.44 11.47 18.64
N PRO A 582 1.57 11.68 19.97
CA PRO A 582 0.62 12.51 20.72
C PRO A 582 0.52 13.93 20.18
N GLY A 583 -0.71 14.38 19.93
CA GLY A 583 -1.03 15.68 19.34
C GLY A 583 -2.31 15.60 18.51
N HIS A 584 -2.68 16.72 17.89
CA HIS A 584 -3.87 16.82 17.05
C HIS A 584 -3.64 17.84 15.92
N LEU A 585 -3.69 17.40 14.66
CA LEU A 585 -3.41 18.26 13.49
C LEU A 585 -4.30 17.88 12.30
N ARG A 586 -4.79 18.86 11.56
CA ARG A 586 -5.52 18.67 10.29
C ARG A 586 -4.57 18.27 9.17
N CYS A 587 -3.46 19.00 9.03
CA CYS A 587 -2.42 18.71 8.03
C CYS A 587 -1.02 18.90 8.63
N ILE A 588 -0.05 18.23 8.01
CA ILE A 588 1.33 18.13 8.50
C ILE A 588 2.31 18.13 7.33
N GLU A 589 3.43 18.83 7.49
CA GLU A 589 4.51 18.96 6.52
C GLU A 589 5.88 18.81 7.18
N SER A 590 6.78 18.12 6.49
CA SER A 590 8.07 17.67 7.02
C SER A 590 9.24 18.07 6.11
N ASN A 591 10.45 18.01 6.63
CA ASN A 591 11.66 18.37 5.89
C ASN A 591 12.85 17.51 6.35
N SER A 592 13.75 17.22 5.42
CA SER A 592 14.86 16.28 5.60
C SER A 592 15.95 16.70 6.59
N LEU A 593 15.84 17.90 7.20
CA LEU A 593 16.69 18.31 8.31
C LEU A 593 16.09 17.94 9.69
N GLY A 594 14.86 17.42 9.72
CA GLY A 594 14.11 17.08 10.92
C GLY A 594 13.07 18.13 11.35
N LEU A 595 12.79 19.14 10.51
CA LEU A 595 11.73 20.10 10.79
C LEU A 595 10.37 19.52 10.42
N VAL A 596 9.39 19.68 11.31
CA VAL A 596 8.01 19.24 11.08
C VAL A 596 7.07 20.31 11.62
N TRP A 597 6.19 20.81 10.76
CA TRP A 597 5.13 21.75 11.11
C TRP A 597 3.77 21.14 10.82
N GLY A 598 2.73 21.63 11.47
CA GLY A 598 1.36 21.31 11.12
C GLY A 598 0.40 22.44 11.44
N ILE A 599 -0.85 22.27 10.98
CA ILE A 599 -1.93 23.22 11.19
C ILE A 599 -3.10 22.48 11.87
N GLY A 600 -3.71 23.10 12.88
CA GLY A 600 -4.96 22.63 13.46
C GLY A 600 -6.17 22.74 12.52
N TRP A 601 -7.33 22.28 12.98
CA TRP A 601 -8.62 22.58 12.38
C TRP A 601 -9.02 24.06 12.57
N ASP A 602 -8.54 24.70 13.64
CA ASP A 602 -8.70 26.14 13.88
C ASP A 602 -7.70 27.03 13.13
N GLY A 603 -6.83 26.46 12.30
CA GLY A 603 -5.79 27.19 11.57
C GLY A 603 -4.54 27.52 12.41
N THR A 604 -4.47 27.18 13.69
CA THR A 604 -3.28 27.44 14.52
C THR A 604 -2.08 26.65 14.01
N ALA A 605 -0.95 27.34 13.80
CA ALA A 605 0.31 26.72 13.41
C ALA A 605 1.04 26.10 14.62
N TRP A 606 1.56 24.88 14.43
CA TRP A 606 2.33 24.13 15.42
C TRP A 606 3.64 23.63 14.81
N VAL A 607 4.70 23.56 15.62
CA VAL A 607 5.99 22.98 15.23
C VAL A 607 6.41 21.89 16.20
N TYR A 608 6.97 20.80 15.69
CA TYR A 608 7.43 19.67 16.48
C TYR A 608 8.64 20.07 17.36
N SER A 609 8.56 19.78 18.66
CA SER A 609 9.58 20.11 19.67
C SER A 609 10.36 18.89 20.18
N GLY A 610 10.31 17.76 19.46
CA GLY A 610 11.09 16.56 19.83
C GLY A 610 12.60 16.79 19.75
N SER A 611 13.32 16.23 20.73
CA SER A 611 14.69 16.60 21.09
C SER A 611 15.77 16.24 20.07
N PHE A 612 15.86 16.98 18.96
CA PHE A 612 16.94 16.80 17.98
C PHE A 612 18.32 17.15 18.56
N GLY A 613 19.14 16.13 18.81
CA GLY A 613 20.60 16.27 18.98
C GLY A 613 21.11 16.65 20.37
N ARG A 614 20.31 16.55 21.45
CA ARG A 614 20.86 16.58 22.82
C ARG A 614 21.44 15.21 23.20
N GLN A 615 22.57 15.22 23.90
CA GLN A 615 23.15 14.04 24.56
C GLN A 615 22.15 13.42 25.57
N PRO A 616 22.26 12.11 25.90
CA PRO A 616 21.30 11.42 26.76
C PRO A 616 21.50 11.76 28.24
N SER A 617 21.19 13.00 28.62
CA SER A 617 21.21 13.49 29.99
C SER A 617 19.87 14.15 30.35
N SER A 618 19.17 13.52 31.30
CA SER A 618 17.98 14.00 32.04
C SER A 618 16.70 14.40 31.26
N VAL A 619 15.68 13.55 31.42
CA VAL A 619 14.24 13.87 31.59
C VAL A 619 13.49 14.51 30.41
N ASN A 620 12.70 13.64 29.75
CA ASN A 620 11.48 13.89 28.97
C ASN A 620 11.53 14.84 27.74
N PRO A 621 10.78 14.54 26.67
CA PRO A 621 10.47 15.56 25.66
C PRO A 621 9.63 16.68 26.30
N GLU A 622 9.73 17.91 25.78
CA GLU A 622 8.90 19.03 26.23
C GLU A 622 7.44 18.81 25.80
N ILE A 623 6.65 18.18 26.68
CA ILE A 623 5.22 17.93 26.48
C ILE A 623 4.45 19.22 26.73
N HIS A 624 4.01 19.84 25.65
CA HIS A 624 3.21 21.05 25.62
C HIS A 624 1.70 20.73 25.66
N LEU A 625 0.89 21.73 26.01
CA LEU A 625 -0.57 21.64 25.92
C LEU A 625 -1.02 22.14 24.53
N GLN A 626 -1.64 21.25 23.75
CA GLN A 626 -2.22 21.58 22.46
C GLN A 626 -3.74 21.76 22.61
N THR A 627 -4.27 22.81 21.99
CA THR A 627 -5.71 23.06 21.83
C THR A 627 -5.99 23.12 20.34
N ASP A 628 -7.13 22.59 19.93
CA ASP A 628 -7.66 22.74 18.57
C ASP A 628 -9.19 22.88 18.64
N VAL A 629 -9.79 23.55 17.65
CA VAL A 629 -11.22 23.86 17.59
C VAL A 629 -11.75 23.56 16.20
N ARG A 630 -12.77 22.69 16.11
CA ARG A 630 -13.41 22.29 14.85
C ARG A 630 -14.85 22.78 14.83
N SER A 631 -15.24 23.36 13.71
CA SER A 631 -16.65 23.65 13.41
C SER A 631 -17.30 22.40 12.81
N VAL A 632 -18.39 21.93 13.43
CA VAL A 632 -19.23 20.85 12.91
C VAL A 632 -20.45 21.47 12.24
N HIS A 633 -20.79 20.99 11.05
CA HIS A 633 -21.85 21.54 10.21
C HIS A 633 -23.04 20.57 10.06
N VAL A 634 -24.24 21.13 10.07
CA VAL A 634 -25.51 20.45 9.80
C VAL A 634 -26.31 21.32 8.85
N TYR A 635 -26.93 20.72 7.83
CA TYR A 635 -27.67 21.42 6.80
C TYR A 635 -29.18 21.19 6.95
N GLU A 636 -29.93 22.28 7.11
CA GLU A 636 -31.40 22.31 7.09
C GLU A 636 -31.86 22.53 5.65
N ASN A 637 -32.53 21.56 5.05
CA ASN A 637 -32.93 21.54 3.65
C ASN A 637 -34.46 21.72 3.52
N GLN A 638 -34.92 22.48 2.52
CA GLN A 638 -36.35 22.71 2.25
C GLN A 638 -36.65 22.75 0.75
N ARG A 639 -37.75 22.12 0.32
CA ARG A 639 -38.25 22.17 -1.07
C ARG A 639 -39.47 23.10 -1.16
N TRP A 640 -39.57 23.83 -2.27
CA TRP A 640 -40.68 24.71 -2.59
C TRP A 640 -41.91 23.95 -3.08
N ASN A 641 -43.07 24.33 -2.57
CA ASN A 641 -44.40 23.84 -2.92
C ASN A 641 -45.29 25.03 -3.34
N PRO A 642 -46.04 24.94 -4.45
CA PRO A 642 -46.91 26.02 -4.93
C PRO A 642 -47.93 26.55 -3.91
N MET A 643 -48.42 25.70 -2.99
CA MET A 643 -49.48 26.07 -2.03
C MET A 643 -48.94 26.61 -0.71
N THR A 644 -47.71 26.26 -0.32
CA THR A 644 -47.19 26.49 1.04
C THR A 644 -45.80 27.13 1.09
N GLY A 645 -45.16 27.39 -0.05
CA GLY A 645 -43.80 27.95 -0.11
C GLY A 645 -42.73 26.90 0.18
N TYR A 646 -41.60 27.28 0.78
CA TYR A 646 -40.57 26.32 1.18
C TYR A 646 -41.03 25.54 2.42
N THR A 647 -40.99 24.21 2.34
CA THR A 647 -41.45 23.31 3.41
C THR A 647 -40.38 22.32 3.85
N ASP A 648 -40.61 21.74 5.02
CA ASP A 648 -39.92 20.59 5.61
C ASP A 648 -40.38 19.23 5.02
N LYS A 649 -41.10 19.23 3.89
CA LYS A 649 -41.55 18.02 3.19
C LYS A 649 -40.95 17.94 1.78
N GLY A 650 -39.98 17.05 1.62
CA GLY A 650 -39.36 16.73 0.34
C GLY A 650 -40.16 15.73 -0.49
N LEU A 651 -39.71 15.51 -1.72
CA LEU A 651 -40.07 14.37 -2.55
C LEU A 651 -39.32 13.10 -2.08
N PRO A 652 -39.77 11.88 -2.42
CA PRO A 652 -39.06 10.64 -2.09
C PRO A 652 -37.64 10.53 -2.67
N THR A 653 -37.29 11.38 -3.64
CA THR A 653 -35.96 11.48 -4.27
C THR A 653 -35.09 12.59 -3.68
N ASP A 654 -35.57 13.35 -2.69
CA ASP A 654 -34.81 14.43 -2.07
C ASP A 654 -33.81 13.92 -1.03
N ARG A 655 -32.78 14.74 -0.76
CA ARG A 655 -31.93 14.58 0.41
C ARG A 655 -32.75 14.75 1.70
N PRO A 656 -32.34 14.14 2.83
CA PRO A 656 -32.98 14.36 4.12
C PRO A 656 -33.11 15.84 4.47
N MET A 657 -34.26 16.23 5.04
CA MET A 657 -34.59 17.63 5.35
C MET A 657 -33.70 18.22 6.46
N TRP A 658 -33.01 17.35 7.19
CA TRP A 658 -31.85 17.66 8.02
C TRP A 658 -30.72 16.70 7.63
N SER A 659 -29.63 17.22 7.05
CA SER A 659 -28.56 16.38 6.49
C SER A 659 -27.16 16.75 6.97
N ASP A 660 -26.24 15.82 6.72
CA ASP A 660 -24.81 16.10 6.65
C ASP A 660 -24.45 17.00 5.46
N GLU A 661 -23.15 17.24 5.23
CA GLU A 661 -22.64 18.07 4.15
C GLU A 661 -22.79 17.45 2.75
N SER A 662 -22.76 16.12 2.63
CA SER A 662 -23.06 15.46 1.35
C SER A 662 -24.54 15.58 0.97
N GLY A 663 -25.44 15.45 1.96
CA GLY A 663 -26.87 15.27 1.76
C GLY A 663 -27.30 13.82 1.59
N LEU A 664 -26.40 12.87 1.80
CA LEU A 664 -26.69 11.44 1.70
C LEU A 664 -27.13 10.85 3.05
N LYS A 665 -26.80 11.51 4.18
CA LYS A 665 -27.10 11.02 5.52
C LYS A 665 -27.96 12.00 6.29
N GLU A 666 -29.03 11.50 6.91
CA GLU A 666 -29.84 12.28 7.84
C GLU A 666 -29.01 12.67 9.07
N CYS A 667 -29.01 13.96 9.41
CA CYS A 667 -28.20 14.50 10.50
C CYS A 667 -28.90 15.73 11.11
N THR A 668 -29.38 15.60 12.34
CA THR A 668 -30.07 16.68 13.06
C THR A 668 -29.16 17.33 14.11
N LYS A 669 -29.51 18.54 14.55
CA LYS A 669 -28.85 19.22 15.68
C LYS A 669 -28.79 18.40 16.98
N GLY A 670 -29.73 17.46 17.18
CA GLY A 670 -29.82 16.61 18.36
C GLY A 670 -29.10 15.26 18.21
N SER A 671 -29.04 14.70 17.00
CA SER A 671 -28.32 13.45 16.68
C SER A 671 -26.84 13.66 16.34
N THR A 672 -26.37 14.91 16.33
CA THR A 672 -24.97 15.26 16.05
C THR A 672 -24.15 15.26 17.33
N HIS A 673 -23.22 14.31 17.43
CA HIS A 673 -22.25 14.20 18.53
C HIS A 673 -20.89 14.82 18.15
N PRO A 674 -20.01 15.15 19.12
CA PRO A 674 -18.66 15.60 18.83
C PRO A 674 -17.83 14.52 18.08
N PRO A 675 -16.78 14.88 17.32
CA PRO A 675 -16.03 13.93 16.50
C PRO A 675 -15.36 12.77 17.26
N SER A 676 -15.05 12.94 18.56
CA SER A 676 -14.61 11.88 19.47
C SER A 676 -14.98 12.22 20.93
N PRO A 677 -14.94 11.26 21.87
CA PRO A 677 -15.16 11.53 23.30
C PRO A 677 -14.18 12.53 23.94
N GLN A 678 -13.07 12.88 23.26
CA GLN A 678 -12.12 13.90 23.71
C GLN A 678 -12.53 15.33 23.33
N TRP A 679 -13.53 15.49 22.45
CA TRP A 679 -14.05 16.78 22.02
C TRP A 679 -15.22 17.23 22.91
N SER A 680 -15.17 18.47 23.37
CA SER A 680 -16.25 19.13 24.11
C SER A 680 -16.91 20.22 23.28
N TRP A 681 -18.24 20.37 23.35
CA TRP A 681 -18.93 21.50 22.73
C TRP A 681 -18.57 22.81 23.46
N VAL A 682 -18.19 23.85 22.70
CA VAL A 682 -17.80 25.18 23.21
C VAL A 682 -18.60 26.34 22.59
N SER A 683 -19.61 26.02 21.78
CA SER A 683 -20.68 26.94 21.40
C SER A 683 -22.01 26.19 21.31
N GLU A 684 -23.11 26.93 21.23
CA GLU A 684 -24.38 26.41 20.73
C GLU A 684 -24.44 26.43 19.21
N TRP A 685 -25.50 25.82 18.66
CA TRP A 685 -25.82 25.82 17.23
C TRP A 685 -26.20 27.22 16.76
N ALA A 686 -25.34 27.83 15.95
CA ALA A 686 -25.60 29.11 15.28
C ALA A 686 -25.89 28.91 13.79
N VAL A 687 -26.59 29.86 13.18
CA VAL A 687 -26.67 29.97 11.71
C VAL A 687 -25.33 30.49 11.20
N ASP A 688 -24.80 29.86 10.16
CA ASP A 688 -23.56 30.28 9.52
C ASP A 688 -23.84 31.14 8.28
N PHE A 689 -23.37 32.38 8.33
CA PHE A 689 -23.49 33.37 7.24
C PHE A 689 -22.22 33.45 6.38
N SER A 690 -21.17 32.69 6.70
CA SER A 690 -19.86 32.70 6.01
C SER A 690 -19.76 31.68 4.86
N VAL A 691 -20.89 31.14 4.41
CA VAL A 691 -20.94 30.08 3.40
C VAL A 691 -20.51 30.60 2.01
N PRO A 692 -19.65 29.87 1.26
CA PRO A 692 -19.39 30.17 -0.14
C PRO A 692 -20.67 30.26 -0.97
N GLY A 693 -20.74 31.23 -1.89
CA GLY A 693 -21.98 31.62 -2.59
C GLY A 693 -22.87 32.60 -1.81
N GLY A 694 -22.54 32.89 -0.55
CA GLY A 694 -23.29 33.78 0.35
C GLY A 694 -24.59 33.18 0.87
N THR A 695 -25.27 33.92 1.74
CA THR A 695 -26.62 33.61 2.25
C THR A 695 -27.51 34.84 2.17
N ASP A 696 -28.82 34.65 2.31
CA ASP A 696 -29.72 35.74 2.66
C ASP A 696 -29.59 36.15 4.15
N LYS A 697 -30.45 37.06 4.60
CA LYS A 697 -30.47 37.60 5.97
C LYS A 697 -30.91 36.58 7.04
N GLU A 698 -31.47 35.43 6.66
CA GLU A 698 -31.88 34.34 7.54
C GLU A 698 -30.92 33.14 7.50
N GLY A 699 -29.88 33.20 6.66
CA GLY A 699 -28.89 32.16 6.46
C GLY A 699 -29.25 31.14 5.38
N TRP A 700 -30.25 31.39 4.54
CA TRP A 700 -30.58 30.49 3.43
C TRP A 700 -29.69 30.73 2.22
N GLN A 701 -29.33 29.63 1.55
CA GLN A 701 -28.89 29.60 0.17
C GLN A 701 -29.98 28.95 -0.68
N TYR A 702 -30.15 29.41 -1.90
CA TYR A 702 -31.16 28.99 -2.86
C TYR A 702 -30.52 28.28 -4.05
N ALA A 703 -31.22 27.33 -4.66
CA ALA A 703 -30.80 26.68 -5.89
C ALA A 703 -32.00 26.11 -6.65
N ALA A 704 -31.81 25.81 -7.94
CA ALA A 704 -32.85 25.22 -8.80
C ALA A 704 -33.24 23.81 -8.33
N ASP A 705 -32.26 22.98 -8.00
CA ASP A 705 -32.45 21.66 -7.39
C ASP A 705 -31.26 21.25 -6.51
N PHE A 706 -31.43 20.24 -5.65
CA PHE A 706 -30.42 19.84 -4.66
C PHE A 706 -29.01 19.48 -5.19
N PRO A 707 -28.82 18.97 -6.42
CA PRO A 707 -27.49 18.76 -6.99
C PRO A 707 -26.82 20.03 -7.55
N THR A 708 -27.53 21.16 -7.63
CA THR A 708 -27.06 22.38 -8.31
C THR A 708 -26.35 23.36 -7.37
N THR A 709 -25.59 24.31 -7.93
CA THR A 709 -24.81 25.28 -7.16
C THR A 709 -25.70 26.27 -6.41
N PHE A 710 -25.52 26.38 -5.10
CA PHE A 710 -26.30 27.25 -4.23
C PHE A 710 -25.79 28.71 -4.19
N HIS A 711 -26.71 29.67 -4.10
CA HIS A 711 -26.42 31.11 -4.00
C HIS A 711 -27.27 31.84 -2.95
N GLY A 712 -26.72 32.90 -2.36
CA GLY A 712 -27.35 33.67 -1.27
C GLY A 712 -28.53 34.59 -1.64
N HIS A 713 -29.07 34.49 -2.85
CA HIS A 713 -30.22 35.28 -3.30
C HIS A 713 -31.29 34.38 -3.92
N LYS A 714 -32.57 34.69 -3.66
CA LYS A 714 -33.71 33.93 -4.17
C LYS A 714 -34.18 34.46 -5.53
N THR A 715 -34.43 33.55 -6.45
CA THR A 715 -35.01 33.79 -7.78
C THR A 715 -36.32 33.01 -7.96
N MET A 716 -36.99 33.21 -9.10
CA MET A 716 -38.19 32.44 -9.48
C MET A 716 -37.88 31.02 -10.00
N LYS A 717 -36.60 30.63 -10.09
CA LYS A 717 -36.16 29.30 -10.53
C LYS A 717 -35.74 28.38 -9.38
N ASP A 718 -35.72 28.88 -8.13
CA ASP A 718 -35.14 28.17 -7.00
C ASP A 718 -36.15 27.31 -6.25
N PHE A 719 -36.29 26.06 -6.67
CA PHE A 719 -37.22 25.12 -6.06
C PHE A 719 -36.68 24.47 -4.78
N VAL A 720 -35.41 24.69 -4.41
CA VAL A 720 -34.85 24.25 -3.13
C VAL A 720 -34.11 25.39 -2.41
N ARG A 721 -34.02 25.28 -1.08
CA ARG A 721 -33.12 26.08 -0.26
C ARG A 721 -32.46 25.23 0.83
N ARG A 722 -31.28 25.65 1.28
CA ARG A 722 -30.57 25.05 2.42
C ARG A 722 -30.04 26.13 3.37
N ARG A 723 -29.94 25.83 4.66
CA ARG A 723 -29.32 26.69 5.67
C ARG A 723 -28.26 25.92 6.45
N ARG A 724 -27.03 26.45 6.50
CA ARG A 724 -25.94 25.84 7.25
C ARG A 724 -26.01 26.26 8.71
N TRP A 725 -26.09 25.28 9.59
CA TRP A 725 -25.89 25.44 11.03
C TRP A 725 -24.48 25.02 11.39
N THR A 726 -23.84 25.77 12.28
CA THR A 726 -22.48 25.47 12.77
C THR A 726 -22.47 25.41 14.30
N ARG A 727 -21.69 24.48 14.84
CA ARG A 727 -21.39 24.39 16.28
C ARG A 727 -19.92 24.05 16.46
N ARG A 728 -19.23 24.76 17.35
CA ARG A 728 -17.80 24.56 17.60
C ARG A 728 -17.57 23.57 18.73
N CYS A 729 -16.73 22.58 18.49
CA CYS A 729 -16.16 21.73 19.52
C CYS A 729 -14.67 22.03 19.71
N LYS A 730 -14.16 21.85 20.93
CA LYS A 730 -12.74 21.98 21.29
C LYS A 730 -12.20 20.64 21.76
N ILE A 731 -10.98 20.31 21.35
CA ILE A 731 -10.17 19.24 21.93
C ILE A 731 -8.99 19.87 22.69
N THR A 732 -8.46 19.16 23.70
CA THR A 732 -7.24 19.56 24.42
C THR A 732 -6.40 18.32 24.68
N VAL A 733 -5.22 18.25 24.05
CA VAL A 733 -4.28 17.12 24.16
C VAL A 733 -2.91 17.58 24.67
N ARG A 734 -2.04 16.62 24.97
CA ARG A 734 -0.65 16.87 25.36
C ARG A 734 0.28 16.20 24.34
N GLY A 735 1.31 16.92 23.91
CA GLY A 735 2.26 16.39 22.93
C GLY A 735 3.48 17.30 22.72
N PRO A 736 4.49 16.83 21.97
CA PRO A 736 5.70 17.58 21.64
C PRO A 736 5.45 18.64 20.53
N TRP A 737 4.48 19.53 20.74
CA TRP A 737 4.02 20.51 19.76
C TRP A 737 4.02 21.92 20.35
N LYS A 738 4.88 22.78 19.82
CA LYS A 738 4.98 24.19 20.22
C LYS A 738 4.16 25.07 19.28
N MET A 739 3.30 25.90 19.84
CA MET A 739 2.48 26.86 19.07
C MET A 739 3.37 27.92 18.40
N VAL A 740 3.04 28.29 17.16
CA VAL A 740 3.69 29.38 16.42
C VAL A 740 2.67 30.52 16.18
N PRO A 741 2.53 31.47 17.12
CA PRO A 741 1.57 32.56 16.99
C PRO A 741 2.01 33.63 15.96
N PRO A 742 1.12 34.55 15.53
CA PRO A 742 -0.32 34.64 15.86
C PRO A 742 -1.25 34.42 14.65
N ILE A 743 -0.74 34.01 13.49
CA ILE A 743 -1.51 33.97 12.23
C ILE A 743 -2.18 32.60 12.06
N HIS A 744 -3.48 32.59 11.75
CA HIS A 744 -4.21 31.40 11.33
C HIS A 744 -3.88 31.07 9.87
N LEU A 745 -3.45 29.82 9.62
CA LEU A 745 -3.01 29.33 8.32
C LEU A 745 -4.04 28.39 7.68
N SER A 746 -4.13 28.39 6.36
CA SER A 746 -4.92 27.45 5.57
C SER A 746 -4.08 26.32 4.96
N ASP A 747 -2.89 26.66 4.45
CA ASP A 747 -1.91 25.74 3.84
C ASP A 747 -0.47 26.11 4.26
N ILE A 748 0.45 25.14 4.22
CA ILE A 748 1.87 25.33 4.56
C ILE A 748 2.75 24.35 3.77
N SER A 749 3.98 24.75 3.45
CA SER A 749 4.98 23.93 2.77
C SER A 749 6.40 24.26 3.25
N LEU A 750 7.14 23.24 3.69
CA LEU A 750 8.57 23.31 3.97
C LEU A 750 9.37 22.87 2.74
N MET A 751 10.52 23.47 2.47
CA MET A 751 11.35 23.04 1.33
C MET A 751 11.99 21.65 1.59
N PRO A 752 11.81 20.69 0.66
CA PRO A 752 12.46 19.38 0.73
C PRO A 752 13.96 19.49 0.38
N CYS A 753 14.81 18.71 1.04
CA CYS A 753 16.27 18.77 0.92
C CYS A 753 16.89 17.39 0.73
N LEU A 754 18.07 17.30 0.12
CA LEU A 754 18.81 16.03 0.04
C LEU A 754 19.53 15.77 1.38
N THR A 755 19.84 14.50 1.68
CA THR A 755 20.56 14.10 2.92
C THR A 755 21.90 14.85 3.10
N GLN A 756 22.54 15.28 2.01
CA GLN A 756 23.81 16.01 2.02
C GLN A 756 23.67 17.54 2.20
N SER A 757 22.45 18.09 2.14
CA SER A 757 22.19 19.54 2.15
C SER A 757 22.40 20.18 3.53
N LYS A 758 23.51 20.89 3.71
CA LYS A 758 23.79 21.69 4.92
C LYS A 758 23.23 23.11 4.81
N MET A 759 21.91 23.26 4.91
CA MET A 759 21.25 24.57 4.95
C MET A 759 21.10 25.08 6.38
N GLU A 760 21.55 26.32 6.64
CA GLU A 760 21.40 26.98 7.94
C GLU A 760 19.97 27.47 8.19
N GLN A 761 19.28 27.92 7.14
CA GLN A 761 17.88 28.33 7.17
C GLN A 761 17.08 27.54 6.13
N VAL A 762 15.86 27.17 6.51
CA VAL A 762 14.92 26.43 5.65
C VAL A 762 13.80 27.37 5.20
N PRO A 763 13.63 27.59 3.89
CA PRO A 763 12.45 28.27 3.36
C PRO A 763 11.15 27.54 3.73
N VAL A 764 10.22 28.26 4.34
CA VAL A 764 8.86 27.78 4.65
C VAL A 764 7.86 28.81 4.16
N TRP A 765 6.92 28.35 3.33
CA TRP A 765 5.85 29.17 2.77
C TRP A 765 4.50 28.72 3.30
N ALA A 766 3.57 29.64 3.46
CA ALA A 766 2.24 29.38 3.99
C ALA A 766 1.20 30.34 3.41
N LEU A 767 -0.08 29.97 3.56
CA LEU A 767 -1.22 30.82 3.24
C LEU A 767 -2.01 31.14 4.52
N SER A 768 -2.51 32.38 4.65
CA SER A 768 -3.48 32.71 5.70
C SER A 768 -4.84 32.05 5.49
N ASP A 769 -5.73 32.14 6.47
CA ASP A 769 -7.16 31.82 6.34
C ASP A 769 -7.85 32.59 5.18
N LYS A 770 -7.39 33.81 4.88
CA LYS A 770 -7.88 34.65 3.77
C LYS A 770 -7.22 34.34 2.43
N GLY A 771 -6.12 33.59 2.42
CA GLY A 771 -5.35 33.26 1.23
C GLY A 771 -4.21 34.24 0.93
N ASP A 772 -3.81 35.07 1.89
CA ASP A 772 -2.64 35.94 1.80
C ASP A 772 -1.36 35.09 1.82
N VAL A 773 -0.35 35.41 1.00
CA VAL A 773 0.88 34.61 0.91
C VAL A 773 1.93 35.07 1.93
N LEU A 774 2.51 34.10 2.65
CA LEU A 774 3.43 34.32 3.76
C LEU A 774 4.71 33.48 3.60
N CYS A 775 5.88 34.09 3.78
CA CYS A 775 7.15 33.39 3.96
C CYS A 775 7.60 33.48 5.43
N ARG A 776 7.98 32.37 6.05
CA ARG A 776 8.58 32.39 7.41
C ARG A 776 10.08 32.66 7.30
N LEU A 777 10.60 33.53 8.16
CA LEU A 777 12.03 33.86 8.24
C LEU A 777 12.69 33.17 9.44
N GLY A 778 14.01 32.98 9.38
CA GLY A 778 14.82 32.51 10.53
C GLY A 778 14.52 31.08 11.02
N VAL A 779 13.88 30.25 10.19
CA VAL A 779 13.57 28.85 10.50
C VAL A 779 14.83 28.00 10.32
N SER A 780 15.24 27.30 11.37
CA SER A 780 16.39 26.38 11.33
C SER A 780 16.17 25.18 12.26
N PRO A 781 16.98 24.10 12.18
CA PRO A 781 16.91 23.00 13.15
C PRO A 781 17.12 23.44 14.62
N GLN A 782 17.78 24.57 14.86
CA GLN A 782 17.99 25.16 16.17
C GLN A 782 16.87 26.12 16.59
N ASN A 783 16.14 26.70 15.62
CA ASN A 783 14.93 27.49 15.84
C ASN A 783 13.79 27.01 14.91
N PRO A 784 13.15 25.87 15.20
CA PRO A 784 12.13 25.29 14.31
C PRO A 784 10.94 26.21 14.04
N ALA A 785 10.59 27.08 14.98
CA ALA A 785 9.48 28.03 14.86
C ALA A 785 9.76 29.25 13.97
N GLY A 786 11.01 29.49 13.56
CA GLY A 786 11.41 30.73 12.88
C GLY A 786 11.30 31.98 13.76
N SER A 787 11.57 33.16 13.20
CA SER A 787 11.47 34.45 13.87
C SER A 787 10.16 35.16 13.56
N SER A 788 9.92 35.50 12.29
CA SER A 788 8.79 36.31 11.83
C SER A 788 8.16 35.78 10.54
N TRP A 789 6.97 36.30 10.24
CA TRP A 789 6.31 36.13 8.94
C TRP A 789 6.54 37.37 8.08
N LEU A 790 6.91 37.16 6.81
CA LEU A 790 7.02 38.16 5.77
C LEU A 790 5.84 37.99 4.81
N HIS A 791 5.01 39.03 4.68
CA HIS A 791 3.90 39.04 3.72
C HIS A 791 4.43 39.27 2.30
N VAL A 792 3.97 38.46 1.36
CA VAL A 792 4.36 38.52 -0.05
C VAL A 792 3.16 39.03 -0.85
N GLY A 793 3.33 40.17 -1.51
CA GLY A 793 2.25 40.85 -2.23
C GLY A 793 1.61 39.98 -3.32
N THR A 794 0.28 39.94 -3.29
CA THR A 794 -0.59 39.28 -4.26
C THR A 794 -1.80 40.17 -4.56
N ASP A 795 -2.26 40.11 -5.80
CA ASP A 795 -3.47 40.75 -6.32
C ASP A 795 -4.74 39.92 -6.06
N GLN A 796 -4.62 38.58 -6.07
CA GLN A 796 -5.70 37.64 -5.77
C GLN A 796 -5.36 36.65 -4.64
N PRO A 797 -6.35 36.17 -3.86
CA PRO A 797 -6.14 35.25 -2.75
C PRO A 797 -5.90 33.80 -3.20
N PHE A 798 -5.06 33.08 -2.45
CA PHE A 798 -4.64 31.72 -2.75
C PHE A 798 -5.39 30.63 -1.96
N LYS A 799 -5.31 29.38 -2.45
CA LYS A 799 -5.87 28.18 -1.80
C LYS A 799 -4.89 27.02 -1.62
N SER A 800 -3.76 26.99 -2.33
CA SER A 800 -2.65 26.08 -2.01
C SER A 800 -1.29 26.67 -2.41
N ILE A 801 -0.22 26.30 -1.69
CA ILE A 801 1.16 26.73 -1.95
C ILE A 801 2.16 25.60 -1.71
N SER A 802 3.17 25.47 -2.57
CA SER A 802 4.28 24.54 -2.35
C SER A 802 5.61 25.13 -2.82
N ILE A 803 6.65 24.92 -2.00
CA ILE A 803 8.05 25.17 -2.33
C ILE A 803 8.78 23.84 -2.48
N GLY A 804 9.53 23.70 -3.57
CA GLY A 804 10.36 22.53 -3.86
C GLY A 804 11.84 22.86 -4.00
N GLY A 805 12.60 21.94 -4.61
CA GLY A 805 14.03 22.09 -4.85
C GLY A 805 14.39 23.36 -5.63
N ALA A 806 15.61 23.87 -5.40
CA ALA A 806 16.11 25.13 -5.97
C ALA A 806 15.22 26.37 -5.66
N ASN A 807 14.53 26.37 -4.51
CA ASN A 807 13.59 27.40 -4.07
C ASN A 807 12.39 27.63 -5.03
N GLN A 808 12.03 26.66 -5.86
CA GLN A 808 10.90 26.79 -6.78
C GLN A 808 9.59 26.86 -6.01
N VAL A 809 8.96 28.04 -5.97
CA VAL A 809 7.67 28.28 -5.32
C VAL A 809 6.57 28.29 -6.37
N TRP A 810 5.54 27.50 -6.13
CA TRP A 810 4.32 27.41 -6.93
C TRP A 810 3.10 27.61 -6.02
N ALA A 811 2.03 28.19 -6.54
CA ALA A 811 0.79 28.40 -5.81
C ALA A 811 -0.45 28.34 -6.72
N ILE A 812 -1.60 28.00 -6.15
CA ILE A 812 -2.90 27.97 -6.84
C ILE A 812 -3.83 28.99 -6.21
N ALA A 813 -4.37 29.90 -7.02
CA ALA A 813 -5.32 30.91 -6.60
C ALA A 813 -6.73 30.34 -6.37
N ARG A 814 -7.61 31.06 -5.65
CA ARG A 814 -8.95 30.55 -5.28
C ARG A 814 -9.85 30.23 -6.49
N ASP A 815 -9.60 30.88 -7.62
CA ASP A 815 -10.22 30.65 -8.93
C ASP A 815 -9.71 29.40 -9.68
N GLY A 816 -8.60 28.79 -9.24
CA GLY A 816 -7.95 27.67 -9.93
C GLY A 816 -6.84 28.06 -10.91
N ALA A 817 -6.47 29.35 -10.99
CA ALA A 817 -5.30 29.80 -11.76
C ALA A 817 -3.99 29.41 -11.04
N VAL A 818 -2.97 29.02 -11.82
CA VAL A 818 -1.66 28.59 -11.29
C VAL A 818 -0.63 29.70 -11.45
N PHE A 819 0.21 29.90 -10.44
CA PHE A 819 1.32 30.85 -10.48
C PHE A 819 2.63 30.21 -10.03
N TYR A 820 3.69 30.49 -10.77
CA TYR A 820 5.09 30.22 -10.41
C TYR A 820 5.75 31.50 -9.92
N ARG A 821 6.66 31.45 -8.93
CA ARG A 821 7.34 32.64 -8.41
C ARG A 821 8.84 32.65 -8.72
N GLY A 822 9.29 33.74 -9.34
CA GLY A 822 10.68 33.93 -9.73
C GLY A 822 11.57 34.53 -8.64
N SER A 823 12.89 34.35 -8.81
CA SER A 823 13.97 35.00 -8.06
C SER A 823 14.03 34.71 -6.55
N VAL A 824 13.31 33.68 -6.08
CA VAL A 824 13.34 33.23 -4.67
C VAL A 824 14.73 32.65 -4.34
N SER A 825 15.38 33.19 -3.31
CA SER A 825 16.74 32.83 -2.91
C SER A 825 16.96 33.04 -1.40
N PRO A 826 18.03 32.50 -0.78
CA PRO A 826 18.35 32.80 0.61
C PRO A 826 18.58 34.30 0.89
N GLN A 827 19.00 35.06 -0.12
CA GLN A 827 19.24 36.51 -0.06
C GLN A 827 17.96 37.32 -0.32
N ASN A 828 17.10 36.87 -1.24
CA ASN A 828 15.74 37.37 -1.44
C ASN A 828 14.71 36.26 -1.16
N PRO A 829 14.37 36.00 0.12
CA PRO A 829 13.46 34.91 0.49
C PRO A 829 12.02 35.16 0.03
N ALA A 830 11.66 36.40 -0.28
CA ALA A 830 10.36 36.74 -0.86
C ALA A 830 10.31 36.50 -2.38
N GLY A 831 11.44 36.39 -3.08
CA GLY A 831 11.48 36.47 -4.55
C GLY A 831 10.93 37.79 -5.09
N GLU A 832 10.71 37.88 -6.40
CA GLU A 832 10.32 39.13 -7.06
C GLU A 832 8.86 39.11 -7.51
N CYS A 833 8.55 38.33 -8.55
CA CYS A 833 7.27 38.39 -9.26
C CYS A 833 6.62 37.00 -9.44
N TRP A 834 5.31 37.02 -9.62
CA TRP A 834 4.51 35.84 -10.00
C TRP A 834 4.33 35.79 -11.52
N TYR A 835 4.43 34.58 -12.07
CA TYR A 835 4.20 34.26 -13.48
C TYR A 835 2.98 33.34 -13.57
N HIS A 836 1.94 33.77 -14.30
CA HIS A 836 0.75 32.95 -14.53
C HIS A 836 1.08 31.76 -15.45
N ILE A 837 0.75 30.55 -14.99
CA ILE A 837 0.94 29.30 -15.71
C ILE A 837 -0.43 28.78 -16.19
N PRO A 838 -0.62 28.46 -17.48
CA PRO A 838 -1.90 27.95 -17.96
C PRO A 838 -2.35 26.68 -17.21
N SER A 839 -3.54 26.72 -16.60
CA SER A 839 -4.20 25.57 -15.98
C SER A 839 -4.67 24.54 -17.05
N PRO A 840 -4.91 23.26 -16.68
CA PRO A 840 -5.43 22.27 -17.63
C PRO A 840 -6.81 22.66 -18.18
N PRO A 841 -7.15 22.37 -19.45
CA PRO A 841 -8.39 22.83 -20.06
C PRO A 841 -9.64 22.35 -19.31
N ARG A 842 -10.48 23.30 -18.88
CA ARG A 842 -11.74 23.07 -18.14
C ARG A 842 -11.58 22.38 -16.77
N GLN A 843 -10.39 22.40 -16.16
CA GLN A 843 -10.15 21.86 -14.82
C GLN A 843 -9.75 22.94 -13.82
N ASN A 844 -10.31 22.88 -12.62
CA ASN A 844 -9.91 23.72 -11.49
C ASN A 844 -8.93 22.95 -10.61
N LEU A 845 -7.66 23.36 -10.59
CA LEU A 845 -6.68 22.76 -9.70
C LEU A 845 -6.98 23.13 -8.24
N ARG A 846 -6.78 22.19 -7.31
CA ARG A 846 -7.11 22.27 -5.88
C ARG A 846 -5.88 22.35 -4.98
N GLN A 847 -4.88 21.50 -5.25
CA GLN A 847 -3.63 21.42 -4.51
C GLN A 847 -2.47 21.20 -5.49
N LEU A 848 -1.26 21.63 -5.14
CA LEU A 848 -0.03 21.19 -5.81
C LEU A 848 1.07 20.81 -4.83
N SER A 849 2.08 20.08 -5.32
CA SER A 849 3.29 19.74 -4.59
C SER A 849 4.48 19.70 -5.55
N VAL A 850 5.57 20.37 -5.17
CA VAL A 850 6.78 20.54 -6.00
C VAL A 850 7.87 19.63 -5.48
N GLY A 851 8.42 18.76 -6.31
CA GLY A 851 9.53 17.90 -5.93
C GLY A 851 10.88 18.62 -5.94
N ARG A 852 11.92 17.90 -6.35
CA ARG A 852 13.25 18.47 -6.64
C ARG A 852 13.33 18.97 -8.08
N THR A 853 12.72 18.24 -9.02
CA THR A 853 12.68 18.53 -10.47
C THR A 853 11.28 18.40 -11.08
N SER A 854 10.32 17.86 -10.34
CA SER A 854 8.94 17.63 -10.78
C SER A 854 7.93 18.60 -10.14
N VAL A 855 6.77 18.75 -10.77
CA VAL A 855 5.59 19.42 -10.19
C VAL A 855 4.37 18.56 -10.48
N PHE A 856 3.59 18.28 -9.43
CA PHE A 856 2.32 17.58 -9.51
C PHE A 856 1.20 18.44 -8.92
N ALA A 857 0.00 18.34 -9.48
CA ALA A 857 -1.20 19.03 -9.02
C ALA A 857 -2.41 18.10 -9.03
N VAL A 858 -3.37 18.35 -8.15
CA VAL A 858 -4.63 17.60 -8.04
C VAL A 858 -5.79 18.55 -8.30
N ASP A 859 -6.77 18.16 -9.13
CA ASP A 859 -7.96 18.97 -9.42
C ASP A 859 -9.16 18.69 -8.52
N ASP A 860 -10.18 19.55 -8.58
CA ASP A 860 -11.42 19.42 -7.83
C ASP A 860 -12.26 18.18 -8.25
N ASN A 861 -11.90 17.48 -9.34
CA ASN A 861 -12.48 16.21 -9.81
C ASN A 861 -11.64 14.98 -9.41
N GLY A 862 -10.58 15.16 -8.60
CA GLY A 862 -9.73 14.07 -8.11
C GLY A 862 -8.71 13.52 -9.12
N ASN A 863 -8.38 14.28 -10.18
CA ASN A 863 -7.34 13.90 -11.13
C ASN A 863 -5.97 14.46 -10.73
N LEU A 864 -4.94 13.61 -10.86
CA LEU A 864 -3.53 13.95 -10.71
C LEU A 864 -2.93 14.36 -12.06
N TRP A 865 -2.37 15.58 -12.09
CA TRP A 865 -1.72 16.20 -13.22
C TRP A 865 -0.21 16.35 -12.97
N TYR A 866 0.61 16.06 -13.98
CA TYR A 866 2.05 16.27 -14.01
C TYR A 866 2.43 17.43 -14.92
N ARG A 867 3.41 18.26 -14.52
CA ARG A 867 3.94 19.34 -15.35
C ARG A 867 5.12 18.84 -16.20
N GLN A 868 4.92 18.77 -17.51
CA GLN A 868 5.98 18.42 -18.47
C GLN A 868 6.96 19.56 -18.72
N GLY A 869 8.14 19.23 -19.26
CA GLY A 869 9.08 20.21 -19.83
C GLY A 869 9.82 21.09 -18.82
N LEU A 870 9.75 20.76 -17.52
CA LEU A 870 10.50 21.43 -16.47
C LEU A 870 12.01 21.24 -16.71
N THR A 871 12.76 22.35 -16.80
CA THR A 871 14.23 22.32 -16.87
C THR A 871 14.82 23.46 -16.03
N PRO A 872 16.12 23.42 -15.65
CA PRO A 872 16.75 24.53 -14.91
C PRO A 872 16.74 25.88 -15.62
N SER A 873 16.59 25.89 -16.96
CA SER A 873 16.45 27.11 -17.78
C SER A 873 14.99 27.45 -18.11
N TYR A 874 14.05 26.56 -17.83
CA TYR A 874 12.61 26.73 -18.06
C TYR A 874 11.79 26.12 -16.90
N PRO A 875 11.92 26.67 -15.67
CA PRO A 875 11.31 26.11 -14.46
C PRO A 875 9.78 26.16 -14.45
N GLN A 876 9.15 26.89 -15.36
CA GLN A 876 7.69 26.89 -15.56
C GLN A 876 7.17 25.64 -16.29
N GLY A 877 8.01 24.90 -17.01
CA GLY A 877 7.62 23.77 -17.85
C GLY A 877 6.67 24.16 -19.00
N SER A 878 6.32 23.20 -19.86
CA SER A 878 5.55 23.40 -21.09
C SER A 878 4.04 23.14 -20.93
N ALA A 879 3.66 21.91 -20.60
CA ALA A 879 2.28 21.43 -20.61
C ALA A 879 1.89 20.69 -19.32
N TRP A 880 0.58 20.52 -19.10
CA TRP A 880 0.04 19.60 -18.10
C TRP A 880 -0.39 18.29 -18.75
N GLU A 881 -0.13 17.18 -18.07
CA GLU A 881 -0.48 15.83 -18.51
C GLU A 881 -1.25 15.11 -17.40
N LEU A 882 -2.32 14.40 -17.76
CA LEU A 882 -3.11 13.58 -16.84
C LEU A 882 -2.37 12.27 -16.55
N ILE A 883 -2.19 11.94 -15.26
CA ILE A 883 -1.50 10.72 -14.81
C ILE A 883 -2.49 9.66 -14.31
N SER A 884 -3.42 10.05 -13.43
CA SER A 884 -4.49 9.16 -12.93
C SER A 884 -5.64 9.96 -12.31
N ASN A 885 -6.81 9.35 -12.21
CA ASN A 885 -7.90 9.79 -11.33
C ASN A 885 -7.70 9.26 -9.89
N ASN A 886 -8.72 9.43 -9.03
CA ASN A 886 -8.79 8.85 -7.67
C ASN A 886 -7.69 9.37 -6.72
N VAL A 887 -7.44 10.68 -6.72
CA VAL A 887 -6.45 11.34 -5.85
C VAL A 887 -7.08 12.52 -5.11
N THR A 888 -7.00 12.56 -3.78
CA THR A 888 -7.51 13.67 -2.95
C THR A 888 -6.40 14.60 -2.45
N LYS A 889 -5.18 14.08 -2.30
CA LYS A 889 -3.95 14.82 -1.92
C LYS A 889 -2.72 14.25 -2.61
N VAL A 890 -1.73 15.10 -2.87
CA VAL A 890 -0.40 14.72 -3.36
C VAL A 890 0.71 15.33 -2.51
N SER A 891 1.79 14.58 -2.29
CA SER A 891 3.03 15.04 -1.67
C SER A 891 4.23 14.52 -2.45
N VAL A 892 5.14 15.41 -2.82
CA VAL A 892 6.35 15.09 -3.61
C VAL A 892 7.60 15.39 -2.80
N GLY A 893 8.50 14.41 -2.71
CA GLY A 893 9.68 14.44 -1.85
C GLY A 893 10.97 14.94 -2.54
N PRO A 894 12.09 14.97 -1.79
CA PRO A 894 13.39 15.47 -2.28
C PRO A 894 14.05 14.59 -3.34
N LEU A 895 13.58 13.36 -3.54
CA LEU A 895 14.05 12.44 -4.58
C LEU A 895 13.08 12.40 -5.79
N ASP A 896 12.13 13.36 -5.85
CA ASP A 896 10.98 13.37 -6.77
C ASP A 896 10.02 12.19 -6.60
N GLN A 897 10.10 11.44 -5.49
CA GLN A 897 9.13 10.40 -5.18
C GLN A 897 7.73 11.01 -4.97
N VAL A 898 6.68 10.30 -5.41
CA VAL A 898 5.29 10.78 -5.35
C VAL A 898 4.47 9.87 -4.43
N TRP A 899 3.86 10.49 -3.42
CA TRP A 899 2.94 9.84 -2.49
C TRP A 899 1.59 10.57 -2.53
N ILE A 900 0.50 9.84 -2.38
CA ILE A 900 -0.86 10.38 -2.43
C ILE A 900 -1.71 9.89 -1.26
N ILE A 901 -2.81 10.61 -1.04
CA ILE A 901 -4.03 10.04 -0.46
C ILE A 901 -5.00 9.80 -1.63
N ALA A 902 -5.44 8.55 -1.82
CA ALA A 902 -6.49 8.17 -2.76
C ALA A 902 -7.89 8.32 -2.13
N GLU A 903 -8.92 8.49 -2.97
CA GLU A 903 -10.32 8.54 -2.50
C GLU A 903 -10.83 7.15 -2.11
N GLY A 904 -10.41 6.09 -2.82
CA GLY A 904 -10.65 4.70 -2.42
C GLY A 904 -9.69 3.74 -3.12
N VAL A 905 -9.77 2.44 -2.79
CA VAL A 905 -8.94 1.41 -3.41
C VAL A 905 -9.75 0.67 -4.49
N PRO A 906 -9.22 0.48 -5.72
CA PRO A 906 -9.91 -0.28 -6.77
C PRO A 906 -10.32 -1.67 -6.28
N GLY A 907 -11.57 -2.05 -6.53
CA GLY A 907 -12.17 -3.30 -6.04
C GLY A 907 -12.86 -3.21 -4.67
N PHE A 908 -12.63 -2.16 -3.89
CA PHE A 908 -13.18 -2.00 -2.53
C PHE A 908 -14.06 -0.74 -2.36
N PRO A 909 -15.21 -0.64 -3.06
CA PRO A 909 -16.06 0.55 -3.07
C PRO A 909 -16.77 0.84 -1.73
N THR A 910 -16.60 -0.01 -0.73
CA THR A 910 -17.16 0.13 0.63
C THR A 910 -16.12 0.53 1.69
N GLU A 911 -14.85 0.70 1.32
CA GLU A 911 -13.82 1.24 2.24
C GLU A 911 -14.11 2.73 2.54
N THR A 912 -13.84 3.20 3.76
CA THR A 912 -13.98 4.62 4.07
C THR A 912 -12.87 5.44 3.39
N PRO A 913 -13.20 6.57 2.72
CA PRO A 913 -12.23 7.29 1.91
C PRO A 913 -10.96 7.73 2.63
N GLY A 914 -9.87 7.78 1.87
CA GLY A 914 -8.55 8.20 2.36
C GLY A 914 -7.62 7.02 2.61
N SER A 915 -6.92 6.60 1.55
CA SER A 915 -5.91 5.53 1.58
C SER A 915 -4.55 6.02 1.10
N VAL A 916 -3.48 5.66 1.81
CA VAL A 916 -2.10 6.06 1.48
C VAL A 916 -1.58 5.24 0.30
N CYS A 917 -0.99 5.89 -0.71
CA CYS A 917 -0.41 5.19 -1.87
C CYS A 917 0.94 5.78 -2.30
N HIS A 918 1.84 4.91 -2.79
CA HIS A 918 3.15 5.26 -3.35
C HIS A 918 3.15 5.05 -4.87
N ARG A 919 3.74 5.97 -5.62
CA ARG A 919 3.90 5.82 -7.08
C ARG A 919 5.16 5.00 -7.37
N LEU A 920 4.99 3.75 -7.80
CA LEU A 920 6.10 2.88 -8.15
C LEU A 920 6.74 3.27 -9.49
N GLY A 921 8.04 3.00 -9.65
CA GLY A 921 8.77 3.21 -10.89
C GLY A 921 9.06 4.68 -11.23
N VAL A 922 8.86 5.62 -10.30
CA VAL A 922 9.28 7.03 -10.49
C VAL A 922 10.81 7.11 -10.49
N GLY A 923 11.37 7.81 -11.47
CA GLY A 923 12.81 8.08 -11.53
C GLY A 923 13.18 9.06 -12.64
N PRO A 924 14.46 9.44 -12.79
CA PRO A 924 14.88 10.50 -13.71
C PRO A 924 14.51 10.29 -15.19
N MET A 925 14.44 9.03 -15.65
CA MET A 925 14.01 8.67 -17.01
C MET A 925 12.51 8.35 -17.10
N ALA A 926 11.81 8.23 -15.97
CA ALA A 926 10.40 7.88 -15.86
C ALA A 926 9.70 8.73 -14.76
N PRO A 927 9.68 10.08 -14.89
CA PRO A 927 9.25 10.98 -13.80
C PRO A 927 7.75 10.87 -13.45
N LYS A 928 6.97 10.14 -14.25
CA LYS A 928 5.53 9.88 -14.06
C LYS A 928 5.24 8.63 -13.20
N GLY A 929 6.23 7.75 -13.04
CA GLY A 929 6.05 6.40 -12.51
C GLY A 929 5.14 5.50 -13.35
N LEU A 930 5.02 4.24 -12.96
CA LEU A 930 4.31 3.19 -13.68
C LEU A 930 2.95 2.85 -13.04
N SER A 931 2.97 2.43 -11.77
CA SER A 931 1.80 1.91 -11.04
C SER A 931 1.64 2.56 -9.66
N TRP A 932 0.57 2.20 -8.97
CA TRP A 932 0.31 2.59 -7.58
C TRP A 932 0.44 1.37 -6.67
N ASP A 933 1.15 1.52 -5.57
CA ASP A 933 1.10 0.61 -4.43
C ASP A 933 0.15 1.17 -3.37
N TYR A 934 -0.76 0.34 -2.87
CA TYR A 934 -1.89 0.75 -2.01
C TYR A 934 -1.67 0.28 -0.58
N GLY A 935 -1.18 1.19 0.27
CA GLY A 935 -0.96 0.95 1.69
C GLY A 935 -2.23 1.06 2.54
N ILE A 936 -2.04 1.40 3.81
CA ILE A 936 -3.12 1.54 4.79
C ILE A 936 -4.21 2.52 4.34
N GLY A 937 -5.46 2.14 4.59
CA GLY A 937 -6.65 2.90 4.24
C GLY A 937 -7.54 3.28 5.41
N GLY A 938 -8.77 3.65 5.09
CA GLY A 938 -9.85 3.78 6.07
C GLY A 938 -9.97 5.13 6.80
N GLY A 939 -9.47 6.24 6.23
CA GLY A 939 -9.74 7.58 6.78
C GLY A 939 -8.55 8.54 6.89
N TRP A 940 -7.52 8.40 6.06
CA TRP A 940 -6.33 9.27 6.03
C TRP A 940 -6.61 10.57 5.26
N GLU A 941 -6.15 11.73 5.74
CA GLU A 941 -6.45 13.04 5.14
C GLU A 941 -5.20 13.78 4.62
N HIS A 942 -4.02 13.56 5.20
CA HIS A 942 -2.76 14.17 4.74
C HIS A 942 -1.59 13.20 4.75
N ILE A 943 -0.61 13.45 3.88
CA ILE A 943 0.72 12.82 3.91
C ILE A 943 1.80 13.83 3.52
N SER A 944 2.95 13.73 4.16
CA SER A 944 4.18 14.43 3.83
C SER A 944 5.34 13.43 3.77
N VAL A 945 5.79 13.17 2.53
CA VAL A 945 7.05 12.44 2.25
C VAL A 945 8.26 13.39 2.20
N ARG A 946 8.07 14.68 2.47
CA ARG A 946 9.05 15.74 2.17
C ARG A 946 10.26 15.75 3.11
N GLY A 947 10.21 14.92 4.16
CA GLY A 947 11.34 14.47 4.95
C GLY A 947 12.21 13.38 4.30
N ASN A 948 11.63 12.44 3.53
CA ASN A 948 12.32 11.23 3.08
C ASN A 948 13.38 11.49 2.00
N SER A 949 14.62 11.63 2.44
CA SER A 949 15.82 11.81 1.61
C SER A 949 16.75 10.58 1.62
N ALA A 950 16.22 9.41 1.99
CA ALA A 950 16.98 8.15 2.01
C ALA A 950 17.25 7.66 0.56
N GLU A 951 18.44 7.97 0.05
CA GLU A 951 18.90 7.42 -1.23
C GLU A 951 19.35 5.95 -1.05
N PRO A 952 18.98 5.04 -1.97
CA PRO A 952 19.47 3.66 -1.92
C PRO A 952 20.99 3.61 -2.17
N LEU A 953 21.67 2.66 -1.51
CA LEU A 953 23.10 2.45 -1.65
C LEU A 953 23.48 2.13 -3.11
N ARG A 954 24.04 3.11 -3.81
CA ARG A 954 24.71 2.87 -5.09
C ARG A 954 25.95 2.01 -4.85
N GLY A 955 26.06 0.91 -5.58
CA GLY A 955 27.30 0.13 -5.61
C GLY A 955 28.51 1.00 -6.01
N PRO A 956 29.72 0.63 -5.58
CA PRO A 956 30.91 1.45 -5.81
C PRO A 956 31.15 1.61 -7.32
N VAL A 957 30.92 2.83 -7.82
CA VAL A 957 31.20 3.19 -9.21
C VAL A 957 32.71 3.03 -9.43
N PRO A 958 33.16 2.16 -10.36
CA PRO A 958 34.58 2.06 -10.66
C PRO A 958 35.07 3.42 -11.19
N PRO A 959 36.24 3.92 -10.74
CA PRO A 959 36.72 5.22 -11.18
C PRO A 959 36.93 5.23 -12.71
N PRO A 960 36.61 6.33 -13.40
CA PRO A 960 36.75 6.41 -14.84
C PRO A 960 38.21 6.16 -15.24
N GLY A 961 38.42 5.17 -16.11
CA GLY A 961 39.74 4.67 -16.50
C GLY A 961 40.57 5.69 -17.31
N GLY A 962 41.27 6.58 -16.61
CA GLY A 962 42.30 7.42 -17.22
C GLY A 962 43.54 6.58 -17.63
N PRO A 963 44.17 6.86 -18.77
CA PRO A 963 45.34 6.11 -19.23
C PRO A 963 46.53 6.28 -18.28
N SER A 964 47.33 5.21 -18.15
CA SER A 964 48.42 5.14 -17.19
C SER A 964 49.51 6.19 -17.43
N ARG A 965 49.85 6.95 -16.38
CA ARG A 965 51.11 7.70 -16.31
C ARG A 965 52.14 6.93 -15.48
N SER A 966 53.35 6.86 -16.01
CA SER A 966 54.51 6.17 -15.43
C SER A 966 54.91 6.78 -14.06
N PRO A 967 55.55 5.99 -13.16
CA PRO A 967 55.80 6.42 -11.79
C PRO A 967 56.91 7.49 -11.69
N ALA A 968 56.65 8.52 -10.88
CA ALA A 968 57.65 9.50 -10.45
C ALA A 968 58.08 9.23 -8.99
N LEU A 969 59.33 9.54 -8.68
CA LEU A 969 60.01 9.12 -7.44
C LEU A 969 59.44 9.74 -6.15
N GLN A 970 59.51 8.97 -5.08
CA GLN A 970 59.16 9.40 -3.71
C GLN A 970 60.13 10.45 -3.16
N ARG A 971 59.63 11.32 -2.27
CA ARG A 971 60.43 11.97 -1.22
C ARG A 971 59.75 11.72 0.15
N PRO A 972 60.51 11.47 1.25
CA PRO A 972 59.93 11.10 2.54
C PRO A 972 59.28 12.28 3.29
N ALA A 973 58.54 11.95 4.34
CA ALA A 973 57.81 12.90 5.17
C ALA A 973 58.71 13.80 6.04
N ALA A 974 58.19 14.99 6.39
CA ALA A 974 58.71 15.82 7.47
C ALA A 974 57.87 15.60 8.73
N GLN A 975 58.53 15.34 9.87
CA GLN A 975 57.91 15.17 11.18
C GLN A 975 58.25 16.35 12.09
N VAL A 976 57.34 16.72 13.00
CA VAL A 976 57.43 17.94 13.81
C VAL A 976 58.38 17.79 15.00
N ASN A 977 59.24 18.79 15.26
CA ASN A 977 59.60 19.33 16.60
C ASN A 977 60.68 20.44 16.49
N GLY A 978 60.85 21.27 17.55
CA GLY A 978 62.14 21.96 17.78
C GLY A 978 62.20 23.51 17.82
N SER A 979 61.32 24.13 18.62
CA SER A 979 61.48 25.44 19.32
C SER A 979 62.77 26.30 19.18
N ALA A 980 62.53 27.61 19.02
CA ALA A 980 63.25 28.76 19.62
C ALA A 980 64.66 29.18 19.14
N VAL A 981 64.82 30.49 18.87
CA VAL A 981 65.53 31.49 19.73
C VAL A 981 64.84 32.85 19.52
N CYS A 982 64.80 33.71 20.55
CA CYS A 982 64.21 35.06 20.46
C CYS A 982 65.28 36.16 20.29
N VAL A 983 64.94 37.20 19.51
CA VAL A 983 65.25 38.62 19.76
C VAL A 983 64.00 39.41 19.42
#